data_AF-A0A9E0KLH6-F1
#
_entry.id   AF-A0A9E0KLH6-F1
#
_cell.length_a   1.000
_cell.length_b   1.000
_cell.length_c   1.000
_cell.angle_alpha   90.00
_cell.angle_beta   90.00
_cell.angle_gamma   90.00
#
_symmetry.space_group_name_H-M   'P 1'
#
loop_
_entity.id
_entity.type
_entity.pdbx_description
1 polymer ?
#
loop_
_entity_poly.entity_id
_entity_poly.type
_entity_poly.pdbx_seq_one_letter_code
_entity_poly.pdbx_strand_id
1 'polypeptide(L)'
;PNVEIKAGTYTVVDSDKATWSHNSGSSGAGFVEIKGVKTGTAPVVQAAIESFTWKGKAADKVGQGGNGSPNGTPDGQFEVQVSLPSAAEITAIAVYSSDAKGSPAGGQIWHTRNTSYWLLGVFHQGRQLNASHVKTLGTFNGRQTFELYCEDSGWFKPDQHFLVEVEYGSGSKVTKVVKLTDPKATIESFTWTGKTTDKVGQGGNGRPDGTMDGAFNLQVSLPVATEITSISVYSSNDAGAPAGGQIWHTRNNSYWLLGVFQQGRQLNASHVKTLGTFNGRQTFDLYCNDSGWFKSGQSFLVEVEYGLGSKVTKVVKLVDPQATIDSFTWVGKNADKVGQGGNGRPNGTMDGQFGLQIVLPTSTEISSMAVYSSDAKGSPAGGQIWHTRNTSYWLLGVFHQGRQLNASHVKTLGSFNGRQTFDLYCEDSGWFKPDQHFLVEVEYGLSSKVTKVVKIGQTIPPVTQQNLPSVTDPVIYFNGNIAGVQNGPTRETTFTINASHRVTFIYTYHYFNNGKLPGTIALRHSDGTVYGPWQAEGALGQGGVKNAYWFVRPNVEIKAGTYTVVDSDKATWSHNSGSSGAGFVEIKGVKTGTAVTVGEKELLTNGTLKSLSGWTIHRWMQPTGDRGEVTQESDGIKFRNTVGNTRMGIMQTVNADVSGAQRLILKAVVKAVEQNLTGTGWQGREAPVAVMVTYTDVAGVVRNGLGSMANPTESQTNRMFWHGFYYANPTGNSQTWHGTKVSQGSWHTYEVDLMSLNPKPKMIHAVGAEGSGWPTREGRISSISLKFYGTISGR
;
A
#
# COMPACT_ATOMS: atom_id res chain seq x y z
N PRO A 1 45.08 51.13 -16.34
CA PRO A 1 44.30 50.28 -17.27
C PRO A 1 43.23 51.12 -18.00
N ASN A 2 43.34 51.27 -19.32
CA ASN A 2 42.28 51.87 -20.14
C ASN A 2 41.22 50.81 -20.42
N VAL A 3 40.51 50.40 -19.37
CA VAL A 3 39.48 49.36 -19.42
C VAL A 3 38.13 50.04 -19.28
N GLU A 4 37.27 49.83 -20.27
CA GLU A 4 35.87 50.21 -20.16
C GLU A 4 35.13 49.16 -19.32
N ILE A 5 34.58 49.59 -18.19
CA ILE A 5 33.79 48.75 -17.30
C ILE A 5 32.31 49.11 -17.44
N LYS A 6 31.44 48.09 -17.41
CA LYS A 6 29.99 48.28 -17.49
C LYS A 6 29.48 48.98 -16.22
N ALA A 7 28.30 49.58 -16.28
CA ALA A 7 27.65 50.09 -15.07
C ALA A 7 27.32 48.92 -14.11
N GLY A 8 27.70 49.04 -12.84
CA GLY A 8 27.49 47.99 -11.84
C GLY A 8 28.19 48.29 -10.52
N THR A 9 27.97 47.43 -9.52
CA THR A 9 28.73 47.45 -8.26
C THR A 9 29.96 46.57 -8.42
N TYR A 10 31.14 47.12 -8.12
CA TYR A 10 32.41 46.42 -8.22
C TYR A 10 33.05 46.32 -6.84
N THR A 11 33.71 45.19 -6.57
CA THR A 11 34.59 45.03 -5.41
C THR A 11 36.03 45.18 -5.90
N VAL A 12 36.81 46.05 -5.26
CA VAL A 12 38.25 46.13 -5.54
C VAL A 12 38.93 44.91 -4.91
N VAL A 13 39.64 44.14 -5.73
CA VAL A 13 40.38 42.95 -5.30
C VAL A 13 41.86 43.27 -5.31
N ASP A 14 42.49 43.15 -4.16
CA ASP A 14 43.93 43.22 -3.98
C ASP A 14 44.45 41.84 -3.61
N SER A 15 45.64 41.48 -4.08
CA SER A 15 46.31 40.23 -3.74
C SER A 15 46.62 40.11 -2.24
N ASP A 16 46.71 41.22 -1.51
CA ASP A 16 46.94 41.23 -0.06
C ASP A 16 46.08 42.30 0.65
N LYS A 17 44.79 41.98 0.78
CA LYS A 17 43.78 42.83 1.46
C LYS A 17 44.16 43.20 2.90
N ALA A 18 45.00 42.41 3.59
CA ALA A 18 45.39 42.68 4.97
C ALA A 18 46.29 43.92 5.10
N THR A 19 46.91 44.36 4.01
CA THR A 19 47.79 45.54 3.98
C THR A 19 47.04 46.87 3.83
N TRP A 20 45.72 46.83 3.60
CA TRP A 20 44.93 48.02 3.34
C TRP A 20 44.70 48.85 4.59
N SER A 21 45.12 50.12 4.55
CA SER A 21 44.85 51.09 5.61
C SER A 21 43.40 51.56 5.57
N HIS A 22 42.77 51.72 6.72
CA HIS A 22 41.41 52.25 6.88
C HIS A 22 41.32 53.12 8.14
N ASN A 23 40.26 53.91 8.26
CA ASN A 23 39.96 54.67 9.49
C ASN A 23 38.45 54.70 9.76
N SER A 24 38.05 55.41 10.82
CA SER A 24 36.64 55.60 11.15
C SER A 24 35.88 56.38 10.07
N GLY A 25 36.55 57.33 9.41
CA GLY A 25 35.97 58.10 8.29
C GLY A 25 35.64 57.25 7.07
N SER A 26 36.36 56.15 6.84
CA SER A 26 36.05 55.17 5.80
C SER A 26 35.15 54.03 6.26
N SER A 27 34.64 54.07 7.50
CA SER A 27 33.82 53.00 8.10
C SER A 27 34.45 51.60 8.00
N GLY A 28 35.78 51.51 8.09
CA GLY A 28 36.52 50.25 7.97
C GLY A 28 36.77 49.76 6.53
N ALA A 29 36.32 50.49 5.50
CA ALA A 29 36.75 50.24 4.13
C ALA A 29 38.17 50.75 3.92
N GLY A 30 39.02 50.00 3.22
CA GLY A 30 40.39 50.45 2.98
C GLY A 30 40.48 51.54 1.90
N PHE A 31 41.53 52.36 1.99
CA PHE A 31 41.70 53.54 1.15
C PHE A 31 42.04 53.17 -0.30
N VAL A 32 41.27 53.71 -1.25
CA VAL A 32 41.49 53.51 -2.68
C VAL A 32 41.00 54.73 -3.47
N GLU A 33 41.75 55.11 -4.51
CA GLU A 33 41.37 56.15 -5.47
C GLU A 33 41.21 55.52 -6.86
N ILE A 34 40.04 55.69 -7.48
CA ILE A 34 39.75 55.20 -8.84
C ILE A 34 39.45 56.40 -9.72
N LYS A 35 40.26 56.58 -10.79
CA LYS A 35 40.08 57.66 -11.77
C LYS A 35 39.60 57.09 -13.11
N GLY A 36 38.64 57.78 -13.73
CA GLY A 36 38.12 57.41 -15.04
C GLY A 36 37.28 58.54 -15.65
N VAL A 37 37.03 58.44 -16.95
CA VAL A 37 36.13 59.34 -17.69
C VAL A 37 34.82 58.59 -17.93
N LYS A 38 33.69 59.24 -17.68
CA LYS A 38 32.36 58.64 -17.89
C LYS A 38 32.10 58.50 -19.39
N THR A 39 32.03 57.27 -19.91
CA THR A 39 31.80 56.98 -21.33
C THR A 39 30.33 56.71 -21.67
N GLY A 40 29.43 56.60 -20.68
CA GLY A 40 27.99 56.41 -20.89
C GLY A 40 27.12 56.56 -19.63
N THR A 41 25.80 56.54 -19.78
CA THR A 41 24.80 56.48 -18.70
C THR A 41 24.21 55.07 -18.59
N ALA A 42 24.15 54.51 -17.38
CA ALA A 42 23.47 53.25 -17.12
C ALA A 42 21.99 53.35 -17.54
N PRO A 43 21.40 52.31 -18.15
CA PRO A 43 19.95 52.25 -18.29
C PRO A 43 19.33 52.32 -16.89
N VAL A 44 18.30 53.14 -16.71
CA VAL A 44 17.50 53.20 -15.48
C VAL A 44 16.90 51.82 -15.27
N VAL A 45 17.45 51.03 -14.34
CA VAL A 45 16.79 49.81 -13.87
C VAL A 45 15.54 50.31 -13.14
N GLN A 46 14.37 50.09 -13.72
CA GLN A 46 13.09 50.40 -13.09
C GLN A 46 12.68 49.22 -12.21
N ALA A 47 11.84 49.48 -11.21
CA ALA A 47 11.21 48.42 -10.43
C ALA A 47 10.46 47.45 -11.36
N ALA A 48 10.50 46.15 -11.08
CA ALA A 48 9.91 45.13 -11.96
C ALA A 48 9.27 43.98 -11.16
N ILE A 49 8.26 43.33 -11.74
CA ILE A 49 7.68 42.09 -11.19
C ILE A 49 8.42 40.88 -11.74
N GLU A 50 9.16 40.20 -10.88
CA GLU A 50 9.93 39.01 -11.23
C GLU A 50 9.06 37.76 -11.35
N SER A 51 8.04 37.61 -10.50
CA SER A 51 7.06 36.53 -10.60
C SER A 51 5.68 36.97 -10.10
N PHE A 52 4.64 36.38 -10.69
CA PHE A 52 3.27 36.42 -10.19
C PHE A 52 2.72 35.00 -10.34
N THR A 53 2.36 34.36 -9.23
CA THR A 53 2.09 32.91 -9.19
C THR A 53 0.80 32.63 -8.44
N TRP A 54 -0.07 31.83 -9.05
CA TRP A 54 -1.25 31.27 -8.40
C TRP A 54 -0.82 30.18 -7.41
N LYS A 55 -1.27 30.27 -6.16
CA LYS A 55 -0.91 29.33 -5.09
C LYS A 55 -2.06 28.38 -4.73
N GLY A 56 -3.28 28.70 -5.15
CA GLY A 56 -4.48 27.91 -4.87
C GLY A 56 -5.52 28.73 -4.12
N LYS A 57 -6.47 28.02 -3.51
CA LYS A 57 -7.64 28.62 -2.87
C LYS A 57 -7.99 27.93 -1.55
N ALA A 58 -6.97 27.67 -0.74
CA ALA A 58 -7.10 26.88 0.49
C ALA A 58 -7.15 27.72 1.77
N ALA A 59 -6.69 28.97 1.72
CA ALA A 59 -6.55 29.83 2.90
C ALA A 59 -7.71 30.82 2.99
N ASP A 60 -8.18 31.10 4.20
CA ASP A 60 -9.16 32.14 4.52
C ASP A 60 -8.46 33.19 5.39
N LYS A 61 -8.24 34.37 4.83
CA LYS A 61 -7.43 35.47 5.37
C LYS A 61 -8.14 36.81 5.30
N VAL A 62 -9.03 37.02 4.34
CA VAL A 62 -9.79 38.27 4.16
C VAL A 62 -11.29 37.99 4.05
N GLY A 63 -12.10 39.06 4.04
CA GLY A 63 -13.54 38.95 4.04
C GLY A 63 -14.25 40.09 3.31
N GLN A 64 -15.59 40.04 3.34
CA GLN A 64 -16.45 40.89 2.50
C GLN A 64 -16.27 42.38 2.72
N GLY A 65 -16.41 43.13 1.62
CA GLY A 65 -16.72 44.55 1.65
C GLY A 65 -15.63 45.45 2.25
N GLY A 66 -14.35 45.07 2.13
CA GLY A 66 -13.26 45.88 2.66
C GLY A 66 -12.65 45.37 3.97
N ASN A 67 -13.08 44.21 4.46
CA ASN A 67 -12.62 43.64 5.72
C ASN A 67 -11.38 42.76 5.51
N GLY A 68 -10.27 43.11 6.15
CA GLY A 68 -9.04 42.31 6.14
C GLY A 68 -9.07 41.09 7.06
N SER A 69 -10.23 40.73 7.62
CA SER A 69 -10.39 39.58 8.52
C SER A 69 -11.01 38.38 7.80
N PRO A 70 -10.63 37.14 8.14
CA PRO A 70 -11.24 35.92 7.61
C PRO A 70 -12.77 35.88 7.75
N ASN A 71 -13.48 35.32 6.76
CA ASN A 71 -14.95 35.26 6.75
C ASN A 71 -15.53 33.83 6.70
N GLY A 72 -14.70 32.80 6.77
CA GLY A 72 -15.07 31.40 6.65
C GLY A 72 -15.06 30.86 5.22
N THR A 73 -14.71 31.69 4.22
CA THR A 73 -14.65 31.31 2.80
C THR A 73 -13.20 31.33 2.32
N PRO A 74 -12.68 30.28 1.67
CA PRO A 74 -11.32 30.30 1.15
C PRO A 74 -11.12 31.37 0.05
N ASP A 75 -10.03 32.12 0.19
CA ASP A 75 -9.57 33.17 -0.71
C ASP A 75 -8.71 32.60 -1.85
N GLY A 76 -8.78 33.25 -3.01
CA GLY A 76 -7.77 33.06 -4.05
C GLY A 76 -6.43 33.61 -3.59
N GLN A 77 -5.41 32.75 -3.58
CA GLN A 77 -4.07 33.09 -3.12
C GLN A 77 -3.10 33.26 -4.29
N PHE A 78 -2.42 34.39 -4.31
CA PHE A 78 -1.31 34.65 -5.21
C PHE A 78 -0.04 35.01 -4.44
N GLU A 79 1.09 34.84 -5.11
CA GLU A 79 2.39 35.32 -4.66
C GLU A 79 2.95 36.25 -5.74
N VAL A 80 3.40 37.45 -5.34
CA VAL A 80 4.08 38.38 -6.22
C VAL A 80 5.48 38.68 -5.68
N GLN A 81 6.47 38.57 -6.56
CA GLN A 81 7.85 38.97 -6.26
C GLN A 81 8.19 40.21 -7.07
N VAL A 82 8.60 41.28 -6.38
CA VAL A 82 9.03 42.54 -6.99
C VAL A 82 10.50 42.80 -6.71
N SER A 83 11.20 43.35 -7.68
CA SER A 83 12.59 43.79 -7.55
C SER A 83 12.64 45.31 -7.57
N LEU A 84 13.14 45.89 -6.49
CA LEU A 84 13.23 47.34 -6.29
C LEU A 84 14.71 47.76 -6.31
N PRO A 85 15.15 48.57 -7.29
CA PRO A 85 16.55 48.97 -7.44
C PRO A 85 17.00 49.99 -6.38
N SER A 86 16.06 50.69 -5.76
CA SER A 86 16.27 51.57 -4.61
C SER A 86 15.03 51.52 -3.70
N ALA A 87 15.13 52.13 -2.52
CA ALA A 87 14.00 52.26 -1.62
C ALA A 87 12.83 53.00 -2.32
N ALA A 88 11.70 52.31 -2.45
CA ALA A 88 10.51 52.82 -3.12
C ALA A 88 9.27 52.55 -2.26
N GLU A 89 8.40 53.55 -2.17
CA GLU A 89 7.08 53.38 -1.58
C GLU A 89 6.18 52.60 -2.55
N ILE A 90 5.47 51.59 -2.04
CA ILE A 90 4.40 50.90 -2.78
C ILE A 90 3.07 51.49 -2.31
N THR A 91 2.43 52.27 -3.18
CA THR A 91 1.19 52.99 -2.86
C THR A 91 -0.05 52.15 -3.15
N ALA A 92 0.05 51.17 -4.05
CA ALA A 92 -0.99 50.19 -4.29
C ALA A 92 -0.48 48.89 -4.92
N ILE A 93 -1.13 47.79 -4.57
CA ILE A 93 -1.20 46.55 -5.33
C ILE A 93 -2.67 46.29 -5.70
N ALA A 94 -2.91 45.83 -6.93
CA ALA A 94 -4.21 45.40 -7.41
C ALA A 94 -4.11 44.10 -8.22
N VAL A 95 -5.15 43.28 -8.16
CA VAL A 95 -5.31 42.04 -8.95
C VAL A 95 -6.58 42.14 -9.76
N TYR A 96 -6.49 41.86 -11.05
CA TYR A 96 -7.60 41.94 -12.01
C TYR A 96 -7.82 40.57 -12.65
N SER A 97 -9.07 40.19 -12.88
CA SER A 97 -9.35 39.21 -13.93
C SER A 97 -8.95 39.81 -15.29
N SER A 98 -8.23 39.04 -16.10
CA SER A 98 -7.66 39.53 -17.36
C SER A 98 -7.74 38.50 -18.49
N ASP A 99 -7.45 38.94 -19.71
CA ASP A 99 -7.08 38.05 -20.80
C ASP A 99 -5.59 37.62 -20.68
N ALA A 100 -5.13 36.79 -21.62
CA ALA A 100 -3.73 36.33 -21.66
C ALA A 100 -2.70 37.44 -21.96
N LYS A 101 -3.14 38.60 -22.46
CA LYS A 101 -2.29 39.76 -22.76
C LYS A 101 -2.23 40.76 -21.60
N GLY A 102 -3.05 40.56 -20.57
CA GLY A 102 -3.11 41.43 -19.40
C GLY A 102 -4.10 42.58 -19.53
N SER A 103 -5.02 42.52 -20.48
CA SER A 103 -6.14 43.47 -20.54
C SER A 103 -7.20 43.06 -19.51
N PRO A 104 -7.71 43.97 -18.65
CA PRO A 104 -8.79 43.65 -17.74
C PRO A 104 -10.01 43.08 -18.48
N ALA A 105 -10.48 41.92 -18.05
CA ALA A 105 -11.58 41.19 -18.67
C ALA A 105 -12.39 40.47 -17.59
N GLY A 106 -13.72 40.48 -17.67
CA GLY A 106 -14.59 39.88 -16.65
C GLY A 106 -14.96 40.80 -15.48
N GLY A 107 -14.21 41.87 -15.23
CA GLY A 107 -14.61 42.95 -14.32
C GLY A 107 -14.38 42.73 -12.83
N GLN A 108 -13.75 41.61 -12.42
CA GLN A 108 -13.41 41.37 -11.02
C GLN A 108 -12.06 42.02 -10.68
N ILE A 109 -12.04 42.84 -9.62
CA ILE A 109 -10.88 43.62 -9.20
C ILE A 109 -10.76 43.59 -7.68
N TRP A 110 -9.57 43.25 -7.18
CA TRP A 110 -9.18 43.43 -5.78
C TRP A 110 -8.08 44.49 -5.70
N HIS A 111 -8.20 45.42 -4.78
CA HIS A 111 -7.32 46.57 -4.69
C HIS A 111 -6.99 46.89 -3.23
N THR A 112 -5.76 47.33 -2.97
CA THR A 112 -5.30 47.72 -1.62
C THR A 112 -5.69 49.13 -1.21
N ARG A 113 -5.76 50.07 -2.15
CA ARG A 113 -6.10 51.49 -1.91
C ARG A 113 -7.51 51.96 -2.32
N ASN A 114 -8.04 51.53 -3.47
CA ASN A 114 -9.29 52.06 -4.03
C ASN A 114 -10.51 51.34 -3.45
N THR A 115 -11.30 52.06 -2.65
CA THR A 115 -12.47 51.55 -1.92
C THR A 115 -13.66 51.18 -2.79
N SER A 116 -13.66 51.52 -4.08
CA SER A 116 -14.70 51.08 -5.03
C SER A 116 -14.54 49.62 -5.46
N TYR A 117 -13.45 48.96 -5.07
CA TYR A 117 -13.14 47.57 -5.40
C TYR A 117 -13.07 46.69 -4.14
N TRP A 118 -13.00 45.37 -4.34
CA TRP A 118 -12.84 44.42 -3.25
C TRP A 118 -11.47 44.61 -2.60
N LEU A 119 -11.34 44.31 -1.31
CA LEU A 119 -10.06 44.40 -0.64
C LEU A 119 -9.09 43.35 -1.18
N LEU A 120 -7.89 43.77 -1.54
CA LEU A 120 -6.75 42.86 -1.67
C LEU A 120 -6.01 42.79 -0.34
N GLY A 121 -6.02 41.63 0.32
CA GLY A 121 -5.20 41.41 1.51
C GLY A 121 -3.75 41.18 1.12
N VAL A 122 -2.83 41.99 1.65
CA VAL A 122 -1.39 41.87 1.37
C VAL A 122 -0.66 41.48 2.64
N PHE A 123 0.09 40.39 2.55
CA PHE A 123 0.92 39.89 3.64
C PHE A 123 2.38 39.91 3.21
N HIS A 124 3.24 40.26 4.16
CA HIS A 124 4.68 40.28 3.98
C HIS A 124 5.32 39.65 5.22
N GLN A 125 6.14 38.62 5.02
CA GLN A 125 6.81 37.89 6.10
C GLN A 125 5.83 37.40 7.18
N GLY A 126 4.66 36.91 6.77
CA GLY A 126 3.60 36.42 7.66
C GLY A 126 2.76 37.50 8.35
N ARG A 127 3.09 38.79 8.20
CA ARG A 127 2.31 39.91 8.75
C ARG A 127 1.42 40.53 7.68
N GLN A 128 0.15 40.75 8.02
CA GLN A 128 -0.76 41.52 7.18
C GLN A 128 -0.38 43.00 7.19
N LEU A 129 -0.22 43.59 6.01
CA LEU A 129 0.12 45.00 5.84
C LEU A 129 -1.12 45.90 5.88
N ASN A 130 -2.29 45.37 5.53
CA ASN A 130 -3.53 46.14 5.44
C ASN A 130 -4.74 45.37 5.99
N ALA A 131 -5.35 45.91 7.04
CA ALA A 131 -6.61 45.40 7.61
C ALA A 131 -7.86 45.97 6.90
N SER A 132 -7.68 46.99 6.08
CA SER A 132 -8.69 47.65 5.24
C SER A 132 -7.99 48.26 4.02
N HIS A 133 -8.69 49.06 3.22
CA HIS A 133 -8.04 49.85 2.18
C HIS A 133 -7.07 50.87 2.81
N VAL A 134 -5.85 51.01 2.26
CA VAL A 134 -4.78 51.88 2.77
C VAL A 134 -4.16 52.74 1.67
N LYS A 135 -3.67 53.94 2.02
CA LYS A 135 -3.01 54.84 1.07
C LYS A 135 -1.63 54.37 0.61
N THR A 136 -0.98 53.54 1.44
CA THR A 136 0.36 53.01 1.22
C THR A 136 0.51 51.67 1.94
N LEU A 137 1.31 50.78 1.36
CA LEU A 137 1.72 49.51 1.98
C LEU A 137 3.09 49.64 2.69
N GLY A 138 3.78 50.78 2.51
CA GLY A 138 5.08 51.07 3.09
C GLY A 138 6.19 51.24 2.05
N THR A 139 7.40 51.47 2.55
CA THR A 139 8.63 51.62 1.75
C THR A 139 9.46 50.36 1.82
N PHE A 140 9.88 49.86 0.65
CA PHE A 140 10.63 48.63 0.53
C PHE A 140 11.84 48.83 -0.39
N ASN A 141 12.84 47.95 -0.30
CA ASN A 141 14.06 48.01 -1.12
C ASN A 141 14.53 46.60 -1.49
N GLY A 142 15.18 46.43 -2.63
CA GLY A 142 15.64 45.13 -3.10
C GLY A 142 14.51 44.19 -3.51
N ARG A 143 14.77 42.89 -3.49
CA ARG A 143 13.79 41.85 -3.85
C ARG A 143 12.83 41.61 -2.69
N GLN A 144 11.53 41.71 -2.97
CA GLN A 144 10.45 41.57 -1.99
C GLN A 144 9.43 40.55 -2.49
N THR A 145 8.91 39.74 -1.57
CA THR A 145 7.83 38.80 -1.84
C THR A 145 6.62 39.17 -1.00
N PHE A 146 5.45 39.25 -1.64
CA PHE A 146 4.17 39.49 -1.01
C PHE A 146 3.20 38.35 -1.30
N GLU A 147 2.48 37.92 -0.29
CA GLU A 147 1.34 37.03 -0.43
C GLU A 147 0.07 37.87 -0.56
N LEU A 148 -0.74 37.55 -1.56
CA LEU A 148 -1.95 38.28 -1.90
C LEU A 148 -3.16 37.37 -1.70
N TYR A 149 -4.16 37.85 -0.98
CA TYR A 149 -5.40 37.12 -0.72
C TYR A 149 -6.58 37.91 -1.28
N CYS A 150 -7.28 37.27 -2.20
CA CYS A 150 -8.42 37.80 -2.94
C CYS A 150 -9.66 37.02 -2.53
N GLU A 151 -10.62 37.68 -1.89
CA GLU A 151 -11.87 37.02 -1.54
C GLU A 151 -12.55 36.38 -2.75
N ASP A 152 -12.95 35.12 -2.61
CA ASP A 152 -13.61 34.41 -3.69
C ASP A 152 -15.09 34.79 -3.86
N SER A 153 -15.35 35.51 -4.95
CA SER A 153 -16.70 35.80 -5.45
C SER A 153 -17.22 34.74 -6.45
N GLY A 154 -16.58 33.57 -6.54
CA GLY A 154 -16.85 32.52 -7.52
C GLY A 154 -16.17 32.75 -8.88
N TRP A 155 -15.19 33.65 -8.90
CA TRP A 155 -14.52 34.08 -10.14
C TRP A 155 -13.35 33.20 -10.53
N PHE A 156 -12.66 32.55 -9.60
CA PHE A 156 -11.50 31.70 -9.90
C PHE A 156 -11.94 30.41 -10.60
N LYS A 157 -11.66 30.31 -11.90
CA LYS A 157 -11.96 29.14 -12.73
C LYS A 157 -10.69 28.64 -13.43
N PRO A 158 -10.63 27.36 -13.81
CA PRO A 158 -9.49 26.82 -14.55
C PRO A 158 -9.24 27.63 -15.82
N ASP A 159 -7.96 27.75 -16.20
CA ASP A 159 -7.50 28.38 -17.44
C ASP A 159 -7.74 29.89 -17.59
N GLN A 160 -8.33 30.55 -16.59
CA GLN A 160 -8.42 32.01 -16.56
C GLN A 160 -7.06 32.68 -16.37
N HIS A 161 -7.00 33.95 -16.73
CA HIS A 161 -5.80 34.78 -16.54
C HIS A 161 -6.11 35.91 -15.56
N PHE A 162 -5.11 36.25 -14.75
CA PHE A 162 -5.18 37.39 -13.84
C PHE A 162 -3.93 38.25 -14.01
N LEU A 163 -4.12 39.54 -13.89
CA LEU A 163 -3.06 40.54 -13.91
C LEU A 163 -2.83 41.05 -12.49
N VAL A 164 -1.58 41.11 -12.03
CA VAL A 164 -1.20 41.95 -10.90
C VAL A 164 -0.67 43.28 -11.42
N GLU A 165 -1.06 44.38 -10.78
CA GLU A 165 -0.51 45.72 -10.96
C GLU A 165 0.10 46.19 -9.63
N VAL A 166 1.32 46.71 -9.68
CA VAL A 166 2.00 47.35 -8.54
C VAL A 166 2.29 48.81 -8.90
N GLU A 167 1.78 49.73 -8.08
CA GLU A 167 1.96 51.17 -8.21
C GLU A 167 2.93 51.68 -7.14
N TYR A 168 3.89 52.51 -7.56
CA TYR A 168 4.92 53.10 -6.70
C TYR A 168 4.61 54.56 -6.37
N GLY A 169 5.28 55.12 -5.34
CA GLY A 169 5.12 56.52 -4.92
C GLY A 169 5.44 57.56 -6.01
N SER A 170 6.23 57.19 -7.02
CA SER A 170 6.47 58.00 -8.22
C SER A 170 5.27 58.08 -9.18
N GLY A 171 4.23 57.28 -8.96
CA GLY A 171 3.10 57.07 -9.88
C GLY A 171 3.37 56.05 -10.98
N SER A 172 4.59 55.49 -11.09
CA SER A 172 4.88 54.44 -12.08
C SER A 172 4.22 53.11 -11.70
N LYS A 173 3.82 52.35 -12.72
CA LYS A 173 3.12 51.07 -12.57
C LYS A 173 3.84 49.97 -13.33
N VAL A 174 3.83 48.77 -12.77
CA VAL A 174 4.28 47.55 -13.44
C VAL A 174 3.24 46.47 -13.31
N THR A 175 3.13 45.62 -14.32
CA THR A 175 2.12 44.57 -14.35
C THR A 175 2.68 43.22 -14.76
N LYS A 176 2.02 42.14 -14.36
CA LYS A 176 2.35 40.77 -14.79
C LYS A 176 1.12 39.87 -14.79
N VAL A 177 1.01 39.01 -15.80
CA VAL A 177 -0.11 38.07 -15.96
C VAL A 177 0.27 36.69 -15.44
N VAL A 178 -0.69 36.01 -14.82
CA VAL A 178 -0.63 34.58 -14.48
C VAL A 178 -1.84 33.87 -15.05
N LYS A 179 -1.65 32.63 -15.52
CA LYS A 179 -2.73 31.72 -15.86
C LYS A 179 -3.01 30.80 -14.68
N LEU A 180 -4.28 30.63 -14.31
CA LEU A 180 -4.69 29.71 -13.26
C LEU A 180 -4.63 28.28 -13.77
N THR A 181 -3.81 27.48 -13.11
CA THR A 181 -3.70 26.05 -13.34
C THR A 181 -3.68 25.34 -11.99
N ASP A 182 -4.43 24.26 -11.85
CA ASP A 182 -4.28 23.40 -10.68
C ASP A 182 -2.99 22.59 -10.82
N PRO A 183 -2.14 22.57 -9.78
CA PRO A 183 -1.03 21.63 -9.74
C PRO A 183 -1.53 20.20 -9.93
N LYS A 184 -0.99 19.52 -10.95
CA LYS A 184 -1.49 18.23 -11.42
C LYS A 184 -1.43 17.16 -10.31
N ALA A 185 -2.59 16.70 -9.85
CA ALA A 185 -2.70 15.55 -8.97
C ALA A 185 -2.43 14.23 -9.74
N THR A 186 -2.09 13.17 -9.01
CA THR A 186 -1.92 11.83 -9.58
C THR A 186 -2.62 10.76 -8.75
N ILE A 187 -3.23 9.76 -9.41
CA ILE A 187 -3.73 8.57 -8.73
C ILE A 187 -2.67 7.48 -8.80
N GLU A 188 -2.07 7.18 -7.65
CA GLU A 188 -1.01 6.19 -7.51
C GLU A 188 -1.57 4.77 -7.55
N SER A 189 -2.72 4.52 -6.90
CA SER A 189 -3.43 3.23 -6.96
C SER A 189 -4.94 3.42 -6.84
N PHE A 190 -5.68 2.52 -7.49
CA PHE A 190 -7.11 2.32 -7.32
C PHE A 190 -7.36 0.82 -7.38
N THR A 191 -7.75 0.22 -6.26
CA THR A 191 -7.70 -1.22 -6.07
C THR A 191 -9.00 -1.73 -5.49
N TRP A 192 -9.60 -2.74 -6.11
CA TRP A 192 -10.73 -3.47 -5.56
C TRP A 192 -10.30 -4.28 -4.33
N THR A 193 -11.03 -4.15 -3.23
CA THR A 193 -10.73 -4.82 -1.96
C THR A 193 -11.76 -5.88 -1.57
N GLY A 194 -12.86 -5.96 -2.31
CA GLY A 194 -13.90 -6.96 -2.11
C GLY A 194 -15.24 -6.34 -1.74
N LYS A 195 -16.17 -7.22 -1.39
CA LYS A 195 -17.53 -6.90 -0.97
C LYS A 195 -17.84 -7.59 0.35
N THR A 196 -17.19 -7.14 1.41
CA THR A 196 -17.13 -7.86 2.71
C THR A 196 -17.65 -7.04 3.88
N THR A 197 -17.97 -5.77 3.68
CA THR A 197 -18.39 -4.86 4.75
C THR A 197 -19.54 -3.98 4.29
N ASP A 198 -20.43 -3.68 5.20
CA ASP A 198 -21.54 -2.74 5.05
C ASP A 198 -21.21 -1.45 5.82
N LYS A 199 -21.06 -0.35 5.08
CA LYS A 199 -20.64 0.98 5.55
C LYS A 199 -21.60 2.08 5.13
N VAL A 200 -22.21 1.96 3.95
CA VAL A 200 -23.12 2.96 3.38
C VAL A 200 -24.40 2.30 2.88
N GLY A 201 -25.44 3.11 2.73
CA GLY A 201 -26.77 2.64 2.40
C GLY A 201 -27.38 3.31 1.19
N GLN A 202 -28.54 2.79 0.77
CA GLN A 202 -29.30 3.32 -0.35
C GLN A 202 -29.71 4.81 -0.18
N GLY A 203 -29.98 5.46 -1.32
CA GLY A 203 -30.67 6.76 -1.35
C GLY A 203 -29.89 7.96 -0.79
N GLY A 204 -28.56 7.92 -0.80
CA GLY A 204 -27.76 9.04 -0.30
C GLY A 204 -27.36 8.94 1.18
N ASN A 205 -27.66 7.81 1.83
CA ASN A 205 -27.42 7.59 3.25
C ASN A 205 -26.00 7.06 3.50
N GLY A 206 -25.17 7.81 4.22
CA GLY A 206 -23.84 7.37 4.64
C GLY A 206 -23.82 6.35 5.77
N ARG A 207 -24.94 5.67 6.06
CA ARG A 207 -25.04 4.68 7.14
C ARG A 207 -25.28 3.28 6.56
N PRO A 208 -24.79 2.22 7.23
CA PRO A 208 -25.02 0.84 6.84
C PRO A 208 -26.51 0.51 6.66
N ASP A 209 -26.86 -0.32 5.67
CA ASP A 209 -28.25 -0.70 5.35
C ASP A 209 -28.54 -2.21 5.38
N GLY A 210 -27.57 -3.02 5.76
CA GLY A 210 -27.62 -4.48 5.76
C GLY A 210 -27.11 -5.12 4.48
N THR A 211 -26.76 -4.33 3.46
CA THR A 211 -26.19 -4.80 2.19
C THR A 211 -24.68 -4.59 2.20
N MET A 212 -23.90 -5.62 1.85
CA MET A 212 -22.45 -5.47 1.73
C MET A 212 -22.08 -4.56 0.55
N ASP A 213 -21.19 -3.61 0.78
CA ASP A 213 -20.77 -2.61 -0.19
C ASP A 213 -19.60 -3.12 -1.04
N GLY A 214 -19.55 -2.70 -2.30
CA GLY A 214 -18.32 -2.81 -3.08
C GLY A 214 -17.27 -1.84 -2.52
N ALA A 215 -16.10 -2.35 -2.18
CA ALA A 215 -15.06 -1.60 -1.50
C ALA A 215 -13.80 -1.44 -2.35
N PHE A 216 -13.25 -0.23 -2.39
CA PHE A 216 -12.00 0.09 -3.08
C PHE A 216 -11.04 0.86 -2.17
N ASN A 217 -9.74 0.69 -2.39
CA ASN A 217 -8.71 1.56 -1.84
C ASN A 217 -8.18 2.49 -2.93
N LEU A 218 -8.11 3.79 -2.62
CA LEU A 218 -7.66 4.85 -3.50
C LEU A 218 -6.45 5.57 -2.88
N GLN A 219 -5.34 5.68 -3.62
CA GLN A 219 -4.20 6.52 -3.26
C GLN A 219 -4.04 7.67 -4.25
N VAL A 220 -4.10 8.90 -3.74
CA VAL A 220 -3.96 10.13 -4.52
C VAL A 220 -2.80 10.94 -3.99
N SER A 221 -1.94 11.47 -4.86
CA SER A 221 -0.88 12.40 -4.52
C SER A 221 -1.22 13.80 -5.00
N LEU A 222 -1.30 14.73 -4.06
CA LEU A 222 -1.57 16.15 -4.29
C LEU A 222 -0.28 16.95 -4.03
N PRO A 223 0.27 17.67 -5.03
CA PRO A 223 1.57 18.34 -4.88
C PRO A 223 1.52 19.58 -3.98
N VAL A 224 0.34 20.16 -3.76
CA VAL A 224 0.10 21.26 -2.82
C VAL A 224 -1.19 20.99 -2.06
N ALA A 225 -1.46 21.81 -1.03
CA ALA A 225 -2.73 21.78 -0.33
C ALA A 225 -3.87 22.15 -1.29
N THR A 226 -4.71 21.17 -1.62
CA THR A 226 -5.76 21.29 -2.63
C THR A 226 -7.06 20.71 -2.12
N GLU A 227 -8.16 21.41 -2.36
CA GLU A 227 -9.50 20.91 -2.08
C GLU A 227 -9.88 19.77 -3.04
N ILE A 228 -10.42 18.67 -2.51
CA ILE A 228 -11.07 17.65 -3.32
C ILE A 228 -12.57 17.94 -3.32
N THR A 229 -13.08 18.46 -4.43
CA THR A 229 -14.49 18.85 -4.57
C THR A 229 -15.39 17.63 -4.75
N SER A 230 -14.90 16.57 -5.40
CA SER A 230 -15.61 15.30 -5.44
C SER A 230 -14.72 14.10 -5.76
N ILE A 231 -15.20 12.92 -5.35
CA ILE A 231 -14.74 11.63 -5.86
C ILE A 231 -15.96 10.93 -6.43
N SER A 232 -15.79 10.27 -7.57
CA SER A 232 -16.81 9.40 -8.13
C SER A 232 -16.22 8.08 -8.60
N VAL A 233 -17.02 7.01 -8.52
CA VAL A 233 -16.71 5.69 -9.06
C VAL A 233 -17.81 5.35 -10.04
N TYR A 234 -17.44 4.92 -11.25
CA TYR A 234 -18.41 4.55 -12.27
C TYR A 234 -18.07 3.23 -12.93
N SER A 235 -19.10 2.50 -13.33
CA SER A 235 -18.94 1.33 -14.19
C SER A 235 -18.39 1.78 -15.56
N SER A 236 -17.34 1.13 -16.03
CA SER A 236 -16.59 1.53 -17.23
C SER A 236 -16.16 0.33 -18.06
N ASN A 237 -15.73 0.59 -19.29
CA ASN A 237 -14.91 -0.38 -20.02
C ASN A 237 -13.44 -0.31 -19.55
N ASP A 238 -12.58 -1.17 -20.11
CA ASP A 238 -11.14 -1.25 -19.77
C ASP A 238 -10.37 0.03 -20.13
N ALA A 239 -10.91 0.88 -21.02
CA ALA A 239 -10.34 2.18 -21.40
C ALA A 239 -10.85 3.34 -20.52
N GLY A 240 -11.77 3.08 -19.58
CA GLY A 240 -12.33 4.10 -18.69
C GLY A 240 -13.50 4.91 -19.28
N ALA A 241 -14.04 4.52 -20.44
CA ALA A 241 -15.27 5.12 -20.92
C ALA A 241 -16.46 4.58 -20.09
N PRO A 242 -17.42 5.44 -19.68
CA PRO A 242 -18.60 4.99 -18.96
C PRO A 242 -19.34 3.88 -19.70
N ALA A 243 -19.66 2.79 -19.00
CA ALA A 243 -20.34 1.64 -19.55
C ALA A 243 -21.29 1.07 -18.49
N GLY A 244 -22.55 0.83 -18.85
CA GLY A 244 -23.55 0.27 -17.93
C GLY A 244 -24.30 1.28 -17.05
N GLY A 245 -23.78 2.50 -16.88
CA GLY A 245 -24.53 3.63 -16.32
C GLY A 245 -24.61 3.72 -14.80
N GLN A 246 -23.93 2.84 -14.05
CA GLN A 246 -23.88 2.94 -12.58
C GLN A 246 -22.80 3.93 -12.13
N ILE A 247 -23.19 4.86 -11.26
CA ILE A 247 -22.32 5.92 -10.74
C ILE A 247 -22.55 6.08 -9.24
N TRP A 248 -21.47 6.06 -8.47
CA TRP A 248 -21.43 6.53 -7.08
C TRP A 248 -20.63 7.82 -7.00
N HIS A 249 -21.13 8.81 -6.27
CA HIS A 249 -20.59 10.16 -6.27
C HIS A 249 -20.65 10.77 -4.87
N THR A 250 -19.64 11.55 -4.48
CA THR A 250 -19.63 12.22 -3.16
C THR A 250 -20.43 13.51 -3.12
N ARG A 251 -20.52 14.23 -4.25
CA ARG A 251 -21.19 15.54 -4.36
C ARG A 251 -22.55 15.58 -5.07
N ASN A 252 -22.72 14.93 -6.22
CA ASN A 252 -23.94 15.02 -7.03
C ASN A 252 -25.01 14.03 -6.53
N ASN A 253 -26.10 14.57 -5.99
CA ASN A 253 -27.17 13.80 -5.35
C ASN A 253 -28.15 13.09 -6.32
N SER A 254 -27.98 13.28 -7.64
CA SER A 254 -28.68 12.48 -8.65
C SER A 254 -28.08 11.08 -8.82
N TYR A 255 -26.92 10.81 -8.19
CA TYR A 255 -26.23 9.52 -8.22
C TYR A 255 -26.24 8.84 -6.85
N TRP A 256 -25.78 7.59 -6.81
CA TRP A 256 -25.66 6.85 -5.55
C TRP A 256 -24.55 7.47 -4.69
N LEU A 257 -24.67 7.37 -3.38
CA LEU A 257 -23.63 7.89 -2.50
C LEU A 257 -22.35 7.07 -2.64
N LEU A 258 -21.22 7.75 -2.84
CA LEU A 258 -19.90 7.17 -2.58
C LEU A 258 -19.50 7.48 -1.15
N GLY A 259 -19.37 6.47 -0.29
CA GLY A 259 -18.81 6.63 1.05
C GLY A 259 -17.29 6.76 0.99
N VAL A 260 -16.73 7.84 1.52
CA VAL A 260 -15.28 8.05 1.58
C VAL A 260 -14.82 8.04 3.03
N PHE A 261 -13.83 7.20 3.32
CA PHE A 261 -13.25 7.05 4.63
C PHE A 261 -11.75 7.30 4.56
N GLN A 262 -11.21 7.87 5.63
CA GLN A 262 -9.77 8.04 5.81
C GLN A 262 -9.43 7.65 7.25
N GLN A 263 -8.48 6.73 7.42
CA GLN A 263 -8.06 6.22 8.73
C GLN A 263 -9.26 5.73 9.57
N GLY A 264 -10.24 5.07 8.92
CA GLY A 264 -11.45 4.56 9.55
C GLY A 264 -12.53 5.62 9.86
N ARG A 265 -12.28 6.91 9.65
CA ARG A 265 -13.26 7.99 9.82
C ARG A 265 -13.95 8.29 8.48
N GLN A 266 -15.28 8.34 8.48
CA GLN A 266 -16.06 8.78 7.33
C GLN A 266 -15.92 10.29 7.12
N LEU A 267 -15.63 10.69 5.89
CA LEU A 267 -15.50 12.10 5.49
C LEU A 267 -16.85 12.69 5.05
N ASN A 268 -17.78 11.86 4.57
CA ASN A 268 -19.08 12.30 4.09
C ASN A 268 -20.22 11.39 4.56
N ALA A 269 -21.10 11.92 5.41
CA ALA A 269 -22.30 11.22 5.88
C ALA A 269 -23.47 11.25 4.88
N SER A 270 -23.37 12.09 3.85
CA SER A 270 -24.32 12.26 2.75
C SER A 270 -23.55 12.82 1.54
N HIS A 271 -24.27 13.26 0.50
CA HIS A 271 -23.65 14.08 -0.53
C HIS A 271 -23.14 15.41 0.06
N VAL A 272 -21.90 15.79 -0.22
CA VAL A 272 -21.23 16.98 0.32
C VAL A 272 -20.63 17.82 -0.81
N LYS A 273 -20.56 19.15 -0.62
CA LYS A 273 -19.97 20.07 -1.61
C LYS A 273 -18.47 19.87 -1.80
N THR A 274 -17.80 19.35 -0.77
CA THR A 274 -16.36 19.13 -0.71
C THR A 274 -16.04 18.02 0.29
N LEU A 275 -14.94 17.29 0.07
CA LEU A 275 -14.39 16.34 1.04
C LEU A 275 -13.33 16.98 1.94
N GLY A 276 -12.95 18.23 1.68
CA GLY A 276 -11.93 18.97 2.41
C GLY A 276 -10.65 19.22 1.61
N THR A 277 -9.69 19.85 2.27
CA THR A 277 -8.37 20.20 1.72
C THR A 277 -7.32 19.20 2.16
N PHE A 278 -6.54 18.68 1.21
CA PHE A 278 -5.53 17.66 1.44
C PHE A 278 -4.21 18.04 0.77
N ASN A 279 -3.09 17.51 1.27
CA ASN A 279 -1.76 17.75 0.71
C ASN A 279 -0.91 16.48 0.75
N GLY A 280 -0.03 16.29 -0.23
CA GLY A 280 0.81 15.11 -0.34
C GLY A 280 0.02 13.84 -0.67
N ARG A 281 0.58 12.69 -0.29
CA ARG A 281 -0.06 11.38 -0.51
C ARG A 281 -1.21 11.19 0.48
N GLN A 282 -2.37 10.85 -0.06
CA GLN A 282 -3.60 10.56 0.65
C GLN A 282 -4.06 9.14 0.33
N THR A 283 -4.65 8.47 1.33
CA THR A 283 -5.27 7.15 1.17
C THR A 283 -6.72 7.24 1.63
N PHE A 284 -7.62 6.78 0.78
CA PHE A 284 -9.05 6.74 1.03
C PHE A 284 -9.59 5.33 0.82
N ASP A 285 -10.46 4.90 1.73
CA ASP A 285 -11.28 3.70 1.54
C ASP A 285 -12.65 4.14 1.02
N LEU A 286 -13.05 3.58 -0.10
CA LEU A 286 -14.25 3.94 -0.83
C LEU A 286 -15.27 2.80 -0.72
N TYR A 287 -16.51 3.14 -0.39
CA TYR A 287 -17.61 2.19 -0.26
C TYR A 287 -18.77 2.59 -1.16
N CYS A 288 -19.16 1.65 -2.00
CA CYS A 288 -20.20 1.78 -3.00
C CYS A 288 -21.34 0.81 -2.65
N ASN A 289 -22.50 1.33 -2.24
CA ASN A 289 -23.64 0.47 -1.95
C ASN A 289 -23.99 -0.42 -3.15
N ASP A 290 -24.22 -1.69 -2.89
CA ASP A 290 -24.35 -2.69 -3.95
C ASP A 290 -25.67 -2.57 -4.71
N SER A 291 -25.54 -2.22 -5.98
CA SER A 291 -26.63 -2.18 -6.94
C SER A 291 -26.68 -3.40 -7.87
N GLY A 292 -25.92 -4.46 -7.57
CA GLY A 292 -25.80 -5.67 -8.42
C GLY A 292 -24.80 -5.52 -9.58
N TRP A 293 -24.01 -4.45 -9.56
CA TRP A 293 -23.07 -4.08 -10.62
C TRP A 293 -21.65 -4.61 -10.43
N PHE A 294 -21.31 -5.22 -9.30
CA PHE A 294 -19.98 -5.78 -9.08
C PHE A 294 -19.88 -7.23 -9.59
N LYS A 295 -19.45 -7.42 -10.84
CA LYS A 295 -19.23 -8.75 -11.44
C LYS A 295 -17.79 -8.94 -11.89
N SER A 296 -17.33 -10.18 -11.85
CA SER A 296 -16.02 -10.56 -12.36
C SER A 296 -15.90 -10.22 -13.85
N GLY A 297 -14.76 -9.66 -14.23
CA GLY A 297 -14.48 -9.17 -15.58
C GLY A 297 -14.94 -7.74 -15.86
N GLN A 298 -15.72 -7.09 -14.98
CA GLN A 298 -16.13 -5.70 -15.17
C GLN A 298 -15.05 -4.72 -14.72
N SER A 299 -15.03 -3.56 -15.38
CA SER A 299 -14.11 -2.46 -15.07
C SER A 299 -14.85 -1.29 -14.44
N PHE A 300 -14.14 -0.58 -13.56
CA PHE A 300 -14.61 0.62 -12.89
C PHE A 300 -13.53 1.68 -12.96
N LEU A 301 -13.94 2.93 -13.11
CA LEU A 301 -13.04 4.06 -13.05
C LEU A 301 -13.35 4.91 -11.82
N VAL A 302 -12.31 5.41 -11.18
CA VAL A 302 -12.41 6.44 -10.14
C VAL A 302 -11.95 7.78 -10.68
N GLU A 303 -12.82 8.79 -10.61
CA GLU A 303 -12.52 10.17 -10.95
C GLU A 303 -12.42 10.99 -9.67
N VAL A 304 -11.33 11.75 -9.54
CA VAL A 304 -11.12 12.71 -8.46
C VAL A 304 -11.13 14.10 -9.09
N GLU A 305 -12.09 14.92 -8.69
CA GLU A 305 -12.19 16.34 -9.04
C GLU A 305 -11.60 17.19 -7.91
N TYR A 306 -10.70 18.11 -8.24
CA TYR A 306 -9.92 18.87 -7.28
C TYR A 306 -9.66 20.31 -7.74
N GLY A 307 -9.30 21.16 -6.77
CA GLY A 307 -8.91 22.55 -7.01
C GLY A 307 -10.01 23.34 -7.70
N LEU A 308 -9.69 23.95 -8.84
CA LEU A 308 -10.62 24.76 -9.63
C LEU A 308 -11.58 23.91 -10.48
N GLY A 309 -11.51 22.57 -10.42
CA GLY A 309 -12.33 21.65 -11.20
C GLY A 309 -11.51 20.71 -12.11
N SER A 310 -10.19 20.64 -11.91
CA SER A 310 -9.34 19.68 -12.59
C SER A 310 -9.68 18.24 -12.18
N LYS A 311 -9.45 17.29 -13.08
CA LYS A 311 -9.82 15.88 -12.90
C LYS A 311 -8.64 14.95 -13.12
N VAL A 312 -8.58 13.87 -12.35
CA VAL A 312 -7.66 12.75 -12.57
C VAL A 312 -8.43 11.44 -12.44
N THR A 313 -8.12 10.46 -13.29
CA THR A 313 -8.87 9.20 -13.39
C THR A 313 -7.97 7.97 -13.34
N LYS A 314 -8.49 6.85 -12.87
CA LYS A 314 -7.83 5.53 -12.94
C LYS A 314 -8.83 4.39 -13.02
N VAL A 315 -8.56 3.39 -13.85
CA VAL A 315 -9.40 2.20 -14.04
C VAL A 315 -8.89 1.03 -13.20
N VAL A 316 -9.80 0.21 -12.69
CA VAL A 316 -9.55 -1.11 -12.12
C VAL A 316 -10.51 -2.12 -12.74
N LYS A 317 -9.99 -3.32 -13.02
CA LYS A 317 -10.79 -4.47 -13.48
C LYS A 317 -10.98 -5.45 -12.34
N LEU A 318 -12.21 -5.85 -12.09
CA LEU A 318 -12.56 -6.82 -11.06
C LEU A 318 -12.31 -8.22 -11.63
N VAL A 319 -11.55 -9.04 -10.91
CA VAL A 319 -11.26 -10.41 -11.30
C VAL A 319 -11.31 -11.28 -10.06
N ASP A 320 -12.17 -12.29 -10.06
CA ASP A 320 -12.15 -13.32 -9.02
C ASP A 320 -10.92 -14.22 -9.18
N PRO A 321 -10.23 -14.57 -8.08
CA PRO A 321 -9.29 -15.69 -8.08
C PRO A 321 -9.98 -16.97 -8.57
N GLN A 322 -9.39 -17.63 -9.56
CA GLN A 322 -10.01 -18.77 -10.24
C GLN A 322 -10.11 -19.99 -9.32
N ALA A 323 -11.33 -20.49 -9.10
CA ALA A 323 -11.58 -21.75 -8.42
C ALA A 323 -11.39 -22.95 -9.37
N THR A 324 -11.01 -24.11 -8.83
CA THR A 324 -10.89 -25.36 -9.61
C THR A 324 -11.69 -26.50 -8.97
N ILE A 325 -12.33 -27.34 -9.78
CA ILE A 325 -12.97 -28.57 -9.30
C ILE A 325 -12.00 -29.74 -9.50
N ASP A 326 -11.48 -30.25 -8.40
CA ASP A 326 -10.53 -31.37 -8.39
C ASP A 326 -11.24 -32.69 -8.66
N SER A 327 -12.43 -32.90 -8.10
CA SER A 327 -13.25 -34.09 -8.39
C SER A 327 -14.75 -33.80 -8.31
N PHE A 328 -15.51 -34.49 -9.17
CA PHE A 328 -16.97 -34.58 -9.12
C PHE A 328 -17.32 -36.03 -9.43
N THR A 329 -17.90 -36.75 -8.48
CA THR A 329 -17.98 -38.22 -8.49
C THR A 329 -19.40 -38.68 -8.18
N TRP A 330 -19.86 -39.72 -8.88
CA TRP A 330 -21.10 -40.41 -8.54
C TRP A 330 -20.82 -41.42 -7.42
N VAL A 331 -21.54 -41.30 -6.31
CA VAL A 331 -21.38 -42.20 -5.15
C VAL A 331 -22.39 -43.35 -5.22
N GLY A 332 -23.63 -43.05 -5.58
CA GLY A 332 -24.70 -44.04 -5.64
C GLY A 332 -26.05 -43.45 -5.23
N LYS A 333 -27.01 -44.34 -4.95
CA LYS A 333 -28.38 -43.99 -4.56
C LYS A 333 -28.78 -44.75 -3.30
N ASN A 334 -28.08 -44.48 -2.20
CA ASN A 334 -28.12 -45.30 -0.98
C ASN A 334 -28.57 -44.53 0.28
N ALA A 335 -28.88 -43.25 0.16
CA ALA A 335 -29.27 -42.42 1.31
C ALA A 335 -30.48 -41.54 0.94
N ASP A 336 -31.36 -41.32 1.91
CA ASP A 336 -32.50 -40.41 1.84
C ASP A 336 -32.20 -39.21 2.76
N LYS A 337 -31.95 -38.05 2.15
CA LYS A 337 -31.45 -36.81 2.77
C LYS A 337 -32.27 -35.60 2.37
N VAL A 338 -32.84 -35.56 1.18
CA VAL A 338 -33.69 -34.48 0.67
C VAL A 338 -35.03 -35.02 0.16
N GLY A 339 -35.96 -34.13 -0.16
CA GLY A 339 -37.31 -34.53 -0.56
C GLY A 339 -37.97 -33.56 -1.54
N GLN A 340 -39.20 -33.90 -1.92
CA GLN A 340 -39.96 -33.23 -2.97
C GLN A 340 -40.18 -31.74 -2.76
N GLY A 341 -40.21 -31.00 -3.88
CA GLY A 341 -40.75 -29.65 -3.95
C GLY A 341 -39.93 -28.60 -3.21
N GLY A 342 -38.62 -28.78 -3.07
CA GLY A 342 -37.76 -27.80 -2.40
C GLY A 342 -37.49 -28.10 -0.92
N ASN A 343 -37.90 -29.27 -0.42
CA ASN A 343 -37.74 -29.65 0.96
C ASN A 343 -36.38 -30.33 1.20
N GLY A 344 -35.54 -29.74 2.05
CA GLY A 344 -34.25 -30.32 2.44
C GLY A 344 -34.36 -31.45 3.48
N ARG A 345 -35.53 -32.08 3.62
CA ARG A 345 -35.75 -33.18 4.57
C ARG A 345 -36.01 -34.49 3.83
N PRO A 346 -35.58 -35.63 4.40
CA PRO A 346 -35.87 -36.96 3.87
C PRO A 346 -37.37 -37.17 3.60
N ASN A 347 -37.71 -37.85 2.50
CA ASN A 347 -39.11 -38.11 2.11
C ASN A 347 -39.44 -39.60 1.89
N GLY A 348 -38.53 -40.50 2.23
CA GLY A 348 -38.65 -41.94 2.02
C GLY A 348 -38.13 -42.41 0.66
N THR A 349 -37.64 -41.52 -0.20
CA THR A 349 -37.04 -41.86 -1.50
C THR A 349 -35.52 -41.72 -1.41
N MET A 350 -34.78 -42.73 -1.87
CA MET A 350 -33.32 -42.63 -1.90
C MET A 350 -32.87 -41.59 -2.94
N ASP A 351 -31.92 -40.75 -2.56
CA ASP A 351 -31.37 -39.67 -3.37
C ASP A 351 -30.15 -40.13 -4.17
N GLY A 352 -29.97 -39.55 -5.36
CA GLY A 352 -28.69 -39.62 -6.05
C GLY A 352 -27.64 -38.81 -5.30
N GLN A 353 -26.52 -39.44 -4.97
CA GLN A 353 -25.44 -38.83 -4.22
C GLN A 353 -24.22 -38.58 -5.11
N PHE A 354 -23.68 -37.37 -5.03
CA PHE A 354 -22.41 -37.01 -5.65
C PHE A 354 -21.42 -36.46 -4.61
N GLY A 355 -20.14 -36.77 -4.79
CA GLY A 355 -19.03 -36.15 -4.05
C GLY A 355 -18.39 -35.05 -4.89
N LEU A 356 -18.22 -33.86 -4.31
CA LEU A 356 -17.59 -32.69 -4.94
C LEU A 356 -16.37 -32.25 -4.14
N GLN A 357 -15.21 -32.14 -4.80
CA GLN A 357 -14.04 -31.44 -4.25
C GLN A 357 -13.70 -30.22 -5.09
N ILE A 358 -13.68 -29.05 -4.44
CA ILE A 358 -13.37 -27.74 -5.06
C ILE A 358 -12.24 -27.05 -4.30
N VAL A 359 -11.38 -26.32 -5.00
CA VAL A 359 -10.31 -25.50 -4.43
C VAL A 359 -10.63 -24.03 -4.67
N LEU A 360 -10.69 -23.25 -3.59
CA LEU A 360 -10.88 -21.80 -3.59
C LEU A 360 -9.56 -21.13 -3.17
N PRO A 361 -8.92 -20.28 -4.00
CA PRO A 361 -7.62 -19.69 -3.67
C PRO A 361 -7.63 -18.73 -2.48
N THR A 362 -8.79 -18.11 -2.25
CA THR A 362 -9.03 -17.13 -1.17
C THR A 362 -10.37 -17.43 -0.51
N SER A 363 -10.67 -16.76 0.61
CA SER A 363 -12.00 -16.80 1.20
C SER A 363 -13.02 -16.21 0.23
N THR A 364 -13.90 -17.06 -0.29
CA THR A 364 -14.83 -16.72 -1.36
C THR A 364 -16.21 -17.29 -1.05
N GLU A 365 -17.25 -16.48 -1.24
CA GLU A 365 -18.64 -16.93 -1.12
C GLU A 365 -19.00 -17.89 -2.26
N ILE A 366 -19.61 -19.03 -1.92
CA ILE A 366 -20.29 -19.87 -2.90
C ILE A 366 -21.76 -19.45 -2.94
N SER A 367 -22.09 -18.80 -4.04
CA SER A 367 -23.38 -18.18 -4.28
C SER A 367 -24.44 -19.25 -4.58
N SER A 368 -24.08 -20.25 -5.39
CA SER A 368 -24.93 -21.42 -5.60
C SER A 368 -24.16 -22.63 -6.16
N MET A 369 -24.77 -23.80 -6.02
CA MET A 369 -24.37 -25.01 -6.73
C MET A 369 -25.58 -25.55 -7.50
N ALA A 370 -25.31 -26.18 -8.64
CA ALA A 370 -26.31 -26.86 -9.43
C ALA A 370 -25.75 -28.16 -10.03
N VAL A 371 -26.61 -29.17 -10.13
CA VAL A 371 -26.33 -30.42 -10.84
C VAL A 371 -27.33 -30.56 -11.98
N TYR A 372 -26.82 -30.82 -13.18
CA TYR A 372 -27.61 -30.93 -14.41
C TYR A 372 -27.44 -32.32 -15.00
N SER A 373 -28.51 -32.89 -15.54
CA SER A 373 -28.37 -33.90 -16.59
C SER A 373 -27.68 -33.27 -17.80
N SER A 374 -26.57 -33.86 -18.24
CA SER A 374 -25.76 -33.33 -19.33
C SER A 374 -25.35 -34.40 -20.36
N ASP A 375 -24.80 -33.96 -21.48
CA ASP A 375 -23.99 -34.81 -22.34
C ASP A 375 -22.55 -34.94 -21.78
N ALA A 376 -21.69 -35.69 -22.48
CA ALA A 376 -20.29 -35.88 -22.10
C ALA A 376 -19.43 -34.59 -22.17
N LYS A 377 -19.91 -33.55 -22.85
CA LYS A 377 -19.25 -32.24 -22.97
C LYS A 377 -19.77 -31.23 -21.95
N GLY A 378 -20.79 -31.58 -21.17
CA GLY A 378 -21.40 -30.71 -20.18
C GLY A 378 -22.53 -29.84 -20.70
N SER A 379 -23.02 -30.07 -21.93
CA SER A 379 -24.20 -29.37 -22.44
C SER A 379 -25.45 -29.93 -21.74
N PRO A 380 -26.41 -29.09 -21.29
CA PRO A 380 -27.66 -29.57 -20.71
C PRO A 380 -28.43 -30.49 -21.69
N ALA A 381 -28.78 -31.70 -21.25
CA ALA A 381 -29.38 -32.73 -22.10
C ALA A 381 -30.90 -32.88 -21.89
N GLY A 382 -31.63 -31.76 -21.77
CA GLY A 382 -33.10 -31.77 -21.68
C GLY A 382 -33.69 -32.50 -20.47
N GLY A 383 -32.92 -32.67 -19.40
CA GLY A 383 -33.30 -33.46 -18.22
C GLY A 383 -33.45 -32.65 -16.93
N GLN A 384 -33.45 -33.36 -15.81
CA GLN A 384 -33.65 -32.82 -14.46
C GLN A 384 -32.49 -31.89 -14.03
N ILE A 385 -32.85 -30.82 -13.31
CA ILE A 385 -31.90 -29.86 -12.71
C ILE A 385 -32.18 -29.79 -11.21
N TRP A 386 -31.11 -29.90 -10.42
CA TRP A 386 -31.12 -29.63 -8.99
C TRP A 386 -30.28 -28.39 -8.71
N HIS A 387 -30.77 -27.47 -7.90
CA HIS A 387 -30.15 -26.17 -7.69
C HIS A 387 -30.32 -25.73 -6.23
N THR A 388 -29.28 -25.11 -5.65
CA THR A 388 -29.36 -24.64 -4.25
C THR A 388 -30.11 -23.32 -4.07
N ARG A 389 -30.17 -22.46 -5.10
CA ARG A 389 -30.77 -21.12 -5.04
C ARG A 389 -32.06 -20.96 -5.86
N ASN A 390 -32.13 -21.48 -7.08
CA ASN A 390 -33.24 -21.22 -8.00
C ASN A 390 -34.45 -22.14 -7.70
N THR A 391 -35.55 -21.56 -7.23
CA THR A 391 -36.77 -22.26 -6.78
C THR A 391 -37.56 -22.90 -7.91
N SER A 392 -37.29 -22.56 -9.17
CA SER A 392 -37.91 -23.22 -10.33
C SER A 392 -37.33 -24.61 -10.60
N TYR A 393 -36.23 -24.97 -9.93
CA TYR A 393 -35.56 -26.27 -10.03
C TYR A 393 -35.65 -27.05 -8.72
N TRP A 394 -35.38 -28.35 -8.81
CA TRP A 394 -35.42 -29.24 -7.65
C TRP A 394 -34.32 -28.85 -6.67
N LEU A 395 -34.49 -29.14 -5.37
CA LEU A 395 -33.48 -28.77 -4.40
C LEU A 395 -32.23 -29.64 -4.56
N LEU A 396 -31.07 -28.99 -4.65
CA LEU A 396 -29.80 -29.66 -4.41
C LEU A 396 -29.47 -29.60 -2.92
N GLY A 397 -29.47 -30.72 -2.22
CA GLY A 397 -29.01 -30.80 -0.83
C GLY A 397 -27.49 -30.76 -0.77
N VAL A 398 -26.92 -29.79 -0.06
CA VAL A 398 -25.47 -29.66 0.08
C VAL A 398 -25.08 -29.92 1.53
N PHE A 399 -24.19 -30.87 1.72
CA PHE A 399 -23.65 -31.24 3.02
C PHE A 399 -22.15 -30.96 3.02
N HIS A 400 -21.69 -30.38 4.12
CA HIS A 400 -20.28 -30.12 4.37
C HIS A 400 -19.93 -30.65 5.74
N GLN A 401 -18.93 -31.55 5.82
CA GLN A 401 -18.53 -32.21 7.06
C GLN A 401 -19.72 -32.87 7.79
N GLY A 402 -20.63 -33.51 7.03
CA GLY A 402 -21.82 -34.17 7.55
C GLY A 402 -22.97 -33.24 7.97
N ARG A 403 -22.78 -31.91 7.96
CA ARG A 403 -23.82 -30.92 8.23
C ARG A 403 -24.45 -30.42 6.94
N GLN A 404 -25.78 -30.44 6.87
CA GLN A 404 -26.51 -29.81 5.77
C GLN A 404 -26.39 -28.29 5.83
N LEU A 405 -26.01 -27.68 4.71
CA LEU A 405 -25.87 -26.24 4.57
C LEU A 405 -27.19 -25.55 4.22
N ASN A 406 -28.11 -26.27 3.56
CA ASN A 406 -29.36 -25.71 3.06
C ASN A 406 -30.56 -26.64 3.32
N ALA A 407 -31.50 -26.17 4.13
CA ALA A 407 -32.76 -26.88 4.42
C ALA A 407 -33.86 -26.60 3.37
N SER A 408 -33.64 -25.62 2.50
CA SER A 408 -34.47 -25.23 1.36
C SER A 408 -33.58 -24.54 0.32
N HIS A 409 -34.15 -23.93 -0.71
CA HIS A 409 -33.37 -23.02 -1.57
C HIS A 409 -32.83 -21.84 -0.74
N VAL A 410 -31.56 -21.50 -0.91
CA VAL A 410 -30.85 -20.45 -0.17
C VAL A 410 -30.16 -19.48 -1.10
N LYS A 411 -30.03 -18.22 -0.67
CA LYS A 411 -29.29 -17.20 -1.41
C LYS A 411 -27.79 -17.45 -1.44
N THR A 412 -27.24 -18.18 -0.48
CA THR A 412 -25.80 -18.47 -0.38
C THR A 412 -25.57 -19.76 0.39
N LEU A 413 -24.47 -20.45 0.09
CA LEU A 413 -23.98 -21.59 0.88
C LEU A 413 -22.93 -21.18 1.91
N GLY A 414 -22.52 -19.91 1.92
CA GLY A 414 -21.50 -19.37 2.81
C GLY A 414 -20.15 -19.14 2.13
N SER A 415 -19.18 -18.68 2.92
CA SER A 415 -17.81 -18.42 2.46
C SER A 415 -16.86 -19.55 2.83
N PHE A 416 -16.02 -19.94 1.88
CA PHE A 416 -15.07 -21.03 2.03
C PHE A 416 -13.70 -20.64 1.45
N ASN A 417 -12.63 -21.31 1.90
CA ASN A 417 -11.26 -21.07 1.45
C ASN A 417 -10.49 -22.39 1.34
N GLY A 418 -9.54 -22.49 0.43
CA GLY A 418 -8.73 -23.69 0.22
C GLY A 418 -9.53 -24.85 -0.38
N ARG A 419 -9.06 -26.07 -0.14
CA ARG A 419 -9.71 -27.30 -0.62
C ARG A 419 -10.93 -27.61 0.25
N GLN A 420 -12.08 -27.78 -0.38
CA GLN A 420 -13.36 -28.07 0.24
C GLN A 420 -13.95 -29.35 -0.33
N THR A 421 -14.65 -30.11 0.51
CA THR A 421 -15.38 -31.32 0.12
C THR A 421 -16.85 -31.16 0.49
N PHE A 422 -17.73 -31.47 -0.45
CA PHE A 422 -19.17 -31.40 -0.29
C PHE A 422 -19.80 -32.72 -0.74
N ASP A 423 -20.78 -33.19 0.02
CA ASP A 423 -21.70 -34.24 -0.41
C ASP A 423 -22.96 -33.58 -0.95
N LEU A 424 -23.34 -33.96 -2.17
CA LEU A 424 -24.47 -33.41 -2.88
C LEU A 424 -25.56 -34.48 -3.01
N TYR A 425 -26.78 -34.14 -2.65
CA TYR A 425 -27.94 -35.03 -2.70
C TYR A 425 -29.01 -34.46 -3.61
N CYS A 426 -29.41 -35.27 -4.57
CA CYS A 426 -30.37 -34.95 -5.61
C CYS A 426 -31.55 -35.93 -5.48
N GLU A 427 -32.74 -35.42 -5.17
CA GLU A 427 -33.93 -36.27 -5.10
C GLU A 427 -34.16 -37.01 -6.42
N ASP A 428 -34.40 -38.32 -6.34
CA ASP A 428 -34.62 -39.13 -7.52
C ASP A 428 -36.09 -39.19 -7.95
N SER A 429 -36.36 -38.67 -9.15
CA SER A 429 -37.62 -38.81 -9.86
C SER A 429 -37.60 -39.90 -10.94
N GLY A 430 -36.65 -40.84 -10.87
CA GLY A 430 -36.42 -41.90 -11.85
C GLY A 430 -35.42 -41.50 -12.94
N TRP A 431 -34.60 -40.47 -12.70
CA TRP A 431 -33.71 -39.89 -13.69
C TRP A 431 -32.31 -40.48 -13.69
N PHE A 432 -31.84 -41.08 -12.59
CA PHE A 432 -30.51 -41.69 -12.53
C PHE A 432 -30.47 -43.05 -13.26
N LYS A 433 -30.10 -43.03 -14.55
CA LYS A 433 -29.97 -44.22 -15.41
C LYS A 433 -28.49 -44.51 -15.71
N PRO A 434 -28.11 -45.79 -15.94
CA PRO A 434 -26.76 -46.14 -16.37
C PRO A 434 -26.31 -45.32 -17.58
N ASP A 435 -25.01 -45.00 -17.62
CA ASP A 435 -24.31 -44.31 -18.71
C ASP A 435 -24.68 -42.84 -18.98
N GLN A 436 -25.57 -42.24 -18.21
CA GLN A 436 -25.87 -40.81 -18.30
C GLN A 436 -24.72 -39.95 -17.77
N HIS A 437 -24.64 -38.70 -18.23
CA HIS A 437 -23.67 -37.73 -17.72
C HIS A 437 -24.37 -36.63 -16.92
N PHE A 438 -23.65 -36.11 -15.93
CA PHE A 438 -24.11 -35.01 -15.10
C PHE A 438 -23.02 -33.96 -14.99
N LEU A 439 -23.41 -32.70 -15.07
CA LEU A 439 -22.54 -31.54 -14.84
C LEU A 439 -22.80 -30.99 -13.45
N VAL A 440 -21.76 -30.70 -12.68
CA VAL A 440 -21.85 -29.76 -11.56
C VAL A 440 -21.42 -28.38 -12.02
N GLU A 441 -22.18 -27.35 -11.63
CA GLU A 441 -21.81 -25.95 -11.74
C GLU A 441 -21.74 -25.37 -10.33
N VAL A 442 -20.63 -24.67 -10.03
CA VAL A 442 -20.46 -23.90 -8.80
C VAL A 442 -20.30 -22.44 -9.17
N GLU A 443 -21.21 -21.60 -8.70
CA GLU A 443 -21.14 -20.15 -8.84
C GLU A 443 -20.55 -19.55 -7.56
N TYR A 444 -19.51 -18.73 -7.70
CA TYR A 444 -18.72 -18.20 -6.59
C TYR A 444 -18.29 -16.75 -6.82
N GLY A 445 -17.92 -16.07 -5.73
CA GLY A 445 -17.37 -14.71 -5.78
C GLY A 445 -18.30 -13.72 -6.47
N LEU A 446 -17.76 -12.94 -7.40
CA LEU A 446 -18.47 -11.96 -8.21
C LEU A 446 -19.21 -12.61 -9.40
N SER A 447 -19.93 -13.70 -9.14
CA SER A 447 -20.69 -14.52 -10.13
C SER A 447 -19.84 -15.31 -11.13
N SER A 448 -18.59 -15.62 -10.78
CA SER A 448 -17.74 -16.53 -11.55
C SER A 448 -18.27 -17.97 -11.44
N LYS A 449 -18.04 -18.80 -12.47
CA LYS A 449 -18.52 -20.19 -12.52
C LYS A 449 -17.39 -21.15 -12.80
N VAL A 450 -17.46 -22.33 -12.19
CA VAL A 450 -16.59 -23.47 -12.52
C VAL A 450 -17.46 -24.73 -12.64
N THR A 451 -17.15 -25.59 -13.60
CA THR A 451 -17.97 -26.76 -13.90
C THR A 451 -17.14 -28.04 -14.06
N LYS A 452 -17.77 -29.20 -13.85
CA LYS A 452 -17.16 -30.51 -14.10
C LYS A 452 -18.22 -31.57 -14.42
N VAL A 453 -17.92 -32.48 -15.34
CA VAL A 453 -18.84 -33.56 -15.76
C VAL A 453 -18.45 -34.89 -15.10
N VAL A 454 -19.44 -35.71 -14.77
CA VAL A 454 -19.31 -37.11 -14.33
C VAL A 454 -20.27 -38.02 -15.11
N LYS A 455 -19.94 -39.30 -15.27
CA LYS A 455 -20.81 -40.31 -15.89
C LYS A 455 -21.34 -41.31 -14.85
N ILE A 456 -22.65 -41.56 -14.80
CA ILE A 456 -23.27 -42.61 -13.99
C ILE A 456 -22.84 -43.98 -14.51
N GLY A 457 -22.56 -44.90 -13.58
CA GLY A 457 -22.06 -46.22 -13.94
C GLY A 457 -20.55 -46.26 -14.14
N GLN A 458 -19.86 -45.11 -14.03
CA GLN A 458 -18.59 -45.15 -13.31
C GLN A 458 -18.92 -45.58 -11.89
N THR A 459 -18.93 -46.90 -11.67
CA THR A 459 -18.44 -47.41 -10.39
C THR A 459 -17.13 -46.68 -10.14
N ILE A 460 -16.85 -46.29 -8.89
CA ILE A 460 -15.47 -45.99 -8.48
C ILE A 460 -14.64 -47.06 -9.21
N PRO A 461 -13.74 -46.73 -10.17
CA PRO A 461 -12.88 -47.75 -10.75
C PRO A 461 -12.39 -48.51 -9.53
N PRO A 462 -12.68 -49.82 -9.37
CA PRO A 462 -12.55 -50.50 -8.08
C PRO A 462 -11.18 -50.10 -7.62
N VAL A 463 -11.07 -49.23 -6.59
CA VAL A 463 -9.85 -48.41 -6.43
C VAL A 463 -8.76 -49.43 -6.61
N THR A 464 -7.99 -49.33 -7.70
CA THR A 464 -6.90 -50.27 -7.94
C THR A 464 -6.01 -49.90 -6.79
N GLN A 465 -6.18 -50.65 -5.70
CA GLN A 465 -6.20 -50.00 -4.40
C GLN A 465 -4.86 -49.36 -4.24
N GLN A 466 -4.87 -48.03 -4.16
CA GLN A 466 -3.69 -47.31 -4.59
C GLN A 466 -2.57 -47.70 -3.63
N ASN A 467 -1.37 -47.92 -4.14
CA ASN A 467 -0.22 -47.89 -3.26
C ASN A 467 -0.22 -46.54 -2.56
N LEU A 468 0.16 -46.51 -1.28
CA LEU A 468 0.22 -45.27 -0.52
C LEU A 468 0.91 -44.18 -1.36
N PRO A 469 0.28 -43.01 -1.57
CA PRO A 469 0.83 -42.03 -2.49
C PRO A 469 2.23 -41.59 -2.08
N SER A 470 3.16 -41.56 -3.04
CA SER A 470 4.48 -40.99 -2.82
C SER A 470 4.36 -39.48 -2.74
N VAL A 471 4.78 -38.91 -1.60
CA VAL A 471 4.82 -37.47 -1.35
C VAL A 471 6.25 -37.08 -0.99
N THR A 472 6.81 -36.13 -1.73
CA THR A 472 8.20 -35.67 -1.60
C THR A 472 8.41 -34.64 -0.50
N ASP A 473 7.34 -34.14 0.12
CA ASP A 473 7.43 -33.17 1.20
C ASP A 473 8.16 -33.74 2.43
N PRO A 474 8.87 -32.90 3.20
CA PRO A 474 9.57 -33.33 4.40
C PRO A 474 8.66 -34.02 5.43
N VAL A 475 9.19 -35.03 6.09
CA VAL A 475 8.54 -35.67 7.25
C VAL A 475 8.62 -34.73 8.44
N ILE A 476 7.46 -34.38 8.99
CA ILE A 476 7.31 -33.63 10.25
C ILE A 476 7.41 -34.60 11.42
N TYR A 477 6.73 -35.73 11.34
CA TYR A 477 6.72 -36.76 12.38
C TYR A 477 6.45 -38.14 11.77
N PHE A 478 7.16 -39.15 12.27
CA PHE A 478 7.00 -40.55 11.89
C PHE A 478 7.33 -41.45 13.08
N ASN A 479 6.48 -42.45 13.34
CA ASN A 479 6.73 -43.46 14.39
C ASN A 479 6.45 -44.90 13.92
N GLY A 480 6.31 -45.13 12.61
CA GLY A 480 6.14 -46.46 12.05
C GLY A 480 7.45 -47.27 12.01
N ASN A 481 7.32 -48.60 11.88
CA ASN A 481 8.45 -49.50 11.64
C ASN A 481 7.99 -50.79 10.94
N ILE A 482 8.94 -51.63 10.53
CA ILE A 482 8.69 -52.84 9.74
C ILE A 482 8.40 -54.11 10.57
N ALA A 483 8.41 -54.02 11.90
CA ALA A 483 8.14 -55.17 12.75
C ALA A 483 6.63 -55.48 12.81
N GLY A 484 6.29 -56.69 13.27
CA GLY A 484 4.89 -57.10 13.46
C GLY A 484 4.11 -56.11 14.32
N VAL A 485 2.82 -55.94 14.01
CA VAL A 485 1.93 -54.98 14.67
C VAL A 485 0.84 -55.67 15.48
N GLN A 486 0.25 -54.94 16.41
CA GLN A 486 -1.01 -55.21 17.10
C GLN A 486 -1.98 -54.05 16.81
N ASN A 487 -3.27 -54.17 17.12
CA ASN A 487 -4.26 -53.11 16.97
C ASN A 487 -4.73 -52.56 18.33
N GLY A 488 -5.29 -51.35 18.35
CA GLY A 488 -5.78 -50.73 19.57
C GLY A 488 -4.65 -50.11 20.41
N PRO A 489 -4.06 -48.98 19.96
CA PRO A 489 -2.92 -48.36 20.63
C PRO A 489 -3.19 -48.12 22.11
N THR A 490 -2.27 -48.56 22.96
CA THR A 490 -2.38 -48.43 24.42
C THR A 490 -1.90 -47.08 24.94
N ARG A 491 -1.37 -46.23 24.05
CA ARG A 491 -0.94 -44.85 24.34
C ARG A 491 -1.34 -43.91 23.21
N GLU A 492 -1.63 -42.66 23.57
CA GLU A 492 -1.91 -41.60 22.60
C GLU A 492 -0.69 -41.31 21.72
N THR A 493 -0.90 -41.14 20.43
CA THR A 493 0.14 -40.75 19.49
C THR A 493 0.32 -39.24 19.53
N THR A 494 1.42 -38.77 20.10
CA THR A 494 1.71 -37.33 20.25
C THR A 494 3.00 -36.93 19.53
N PHE A 495 3.04 -35.72 18.97
CA PHE A 495 4.24 -35.12 18.40
C PHE A 495 4.32 -33.63 18.72
N THR A 496 5.53 -33.06 18.68
CA THR A 496 5.76 -31.65 18.95
C THR A 496 6.46 -31.01 17.75
N ILE A 497 5.93 -29.88 17.31
CA ILE A 497 6.57 -29.02 16.31
C ILE A 497 6.96 -27.69 16.94
N ASN A 498 8.15 -27.19 16.66
CA ASN A 498 8.65 -25.92 17.21
C ASN A 498 8.38 -24.72 16.29
N ALA A 499 7.67 -24.94 15.19
CA ALA A 499 7.25 -23.93 14.24
C ALA A 499 5.90 -24.30 13.62
N SER A 500 5.16 -23.31 13.12
CA SER A 500 4.07 -23.58 12.20
C SER A 500 4.54 -24.36 10.99
N HIS A 501 3.70 -25.30 10.60
CA HIS A 501 3.90 -26.12 9.42
C HIS A 501 2.62 -26.08 8.60
N ARG A 502 2.75 -26.02 7.29
CA ARG A 502 1.68 -26.41 6.39
C ARG A 502 1.73 -27.93 6.22
N VAL A 503 0.85 -28.63 6.92
CA VAL A 503 0.70 -30.08 6.82
C VAL A 503 0.02 -30.39 5.49
N THR A 504 0.70 -31.15 4.64
CA THR A 504 0.26 -31.48 3.29
C THR A 504 -0.19 -32.92 3.17
N PHE A 505 0.26 -33.79 4.07
CA PHE A 505 -0.07 -35.22 4.04
C PHE A 505 -0.01 -35.84 5.44
N ILE A 506 -0.96 -36.71 5.76
CA ILE A 506 -0.92 -37.56 6.95
C ILE A 506 -1.36 -38.96 6.53
N TYR A 507 -0.76 -40.02 7.07
CA TYR A 507 -1.40 -41.33 7.09
C TYR A 507 -1.32 -42.03 8.45
N THR A 508 -2.31 -42.89 8.73
CA THR A 508 -2.34 -43.88 9.80
C THR A 508 -2.34 -45.31 9.23
N TYR A 509 -1.89 -46.31 9.99
CA TYR A 509 -1.78 -47.72 9.54
C TYR A 509 -2.73 -48.66 10.29
N HIS A 510 -3.45 -49.53 9.58
CA HIS A 510 -4.56 -50.35 10.07
C HIS A 510 -4.48 -51.77 9.48
N TYR A 511 -3.46 -52.55 9.85
CA TYR A 511 -3.25 -53.88 9.29
C TYR A 511 -4.37 -54.87 9.65
N PHE A 512 -4.79 -54.92 10.91
CA PHE A 512 -5.90 -55.76 11.37
C PHE A 512 -7.23 -54.99 11.36
N ASN A 513 -7.74 -54.71 10.17
CA ASN A 513 -8.94 -53.89 9.98
C ASN A 513 -10.20 -54.63 9.52
N ASN A 514 -10.11 -55.94 9.21
CA ASN A 514 -11.21 -56.76 8.67
C ASN A 514 -11.95 -56.10 7.48
N GLY A 515 -11.25 -55.36 6.63
CA GLY A 515 -11.83 -54.69 5.46
C GLY A 515 -12.63 -53.42 5.76
N LYS A 516 -12.51 -52.85 6.97
CA LYS A 516 -13.16 -51.57 7.30
C LYS A 516 -12.81 -50.47 6.29
N LEU A 517 -13.80 -49.61 6.04
CA LEU A 517 -13.62 -48.39 5.24
C LEU A 517 -12.82 -47.35 6.03
N PRO A 518 -11.98 -46.53 5.36
CA PRO A 518 -11.27 -45.44 5.99
C PRO A 518 -12.19 -44.46 6.73
N GLY A 519 -11.81 -44.15 7.97
CA GLY A 519 -12.52 -43.20 8.82
C GLY A 519 -11.98 -41.77 8.67
N THR A 520 -11.81 -41.07 9.79
CA THR A 520 -11.27 -39.70 9.80
C THR A 520 -10.00 -39.57 10.64
N ILE A 521 -9.16 -38.61 10.25
CA ILE A 521 -7.92 -38.26 10.94
C ILE A 521 -8.00 -36.78 11.36
N ALA A 522 -7.63 -36.45 12.59
CA ALA A 522 -7.53 -35.07 13.08
C ALA A 522 -6.24 -34.87 13.90
N LEU A 523 -5.83 -33.61 14.06
CA LEU A 523 -4.75 -33.21 14.95
C LEU A 523 -5.32 -32.32 16.06
N ARG A 524 -5.18 -32.75 17.32
CA ARG A 524 -5.60 -31.95 18.48
C ARG A 524 -4.39 -31.37 19.19
N HIS A 525 -4.27 -30.05 19.16
CA HIS A 525 -3.24 -29.33 19.89
C HIS A 525 -3.46 -29.41 21.41
N SER A 526 -2.38 -29.28 22.17
CA SER A 526 -2.37 -29.33 23.64
C SER A 526 -3.26 -28.29 24.34
N ASP A 527 -3.55 -27.17 23.68
CA ASP A 527 -4.50 -26.15 24.16
C ASP A 527 -5.97 -26.43 23.80
N GLY A 528 -6.25 -27.58 23.18
CA GLY A 528 -7.60 -27.97 22.76
C GLY A 528 -7.96 -27.59 21.32
N THR A 529 -7.13 -26.83 20.59
CA THR A 529 -7.38 -26.52 19.16
C THR A 529 -7.41 -27.80 18.34
N VAL A 530 -8.46 -28.05 17.56
CA VAL A 530 -8.56 -29.22 16.67
C VAL A 530 -8.44 -28.79 15.21
N TYR A 531 -7.59 -29.47 14.46
CA TYR A 531 -7.46 -29.37 13.01
C TYR A 531 -7.99 -30.67 12.40
N GLY A 532 -8.97 -30.59 11.50
CA GLY A 532 -9.78 -31.73 11.07
C GLY A 532 -11.08 -31.84 11.88
N PRO A 533 -11.76 -33.00 11.91
CA PRO A 533 -11.38 -34.25 11.27
C PRO A 533 -11.45 -34.19 9.74
N TRP A 534 -10.49 -34.81 9.07
CA TRP A 534 -10.49 -34.99 7.62
C TRP A 534 -10.87 -36.42 7.29
N GLN A 535 -11.79 -36.60 6.33
CA GLN A 535 -12.15 -37.91 5.80
C GLN A 535 -10.95 -38.53 5.07
N ALA A 536 -10.53 -39.72 5.50
CA ALA A 536 -9.38 -40.42 4.97
C ALA A 536 -9.72 -41.22 3.71
N GLU A 537 -8.71 -41.41 2.86
CA GLU A 537 -8.71 -42.33 1.73
C GLU A 537 -7.91 -43.60 2.06
N GLY A 538 -8.22 -44.72 1.40
CA GLY A 538 -7.65 -46.03 1.70
C GLY A 538 -6.58 -46.46 0.68
N ALA A 539 -5.46 -46.98 1.17
CA ALA A 539 -4.37 -47.54 0.35
C ALA A 539 -3.94 -48.95 0.80
N LEU A 540 -3.28 -49.70 -0.09
CA LEU A 540 -2.80 -51.06 0.17
C LEU A 540 -1.65 -51.07 1.17
N GLY A 541 -1.75 -51.96 2.17
CA GLY A 541 -0.67 -52.26 3.11
C GLY A 541 0.20 -53.43 2.68
N GLN A 542 1.09 -53.83 3.58
CA GLN A 542 1.95 -55.00 3.38
C GLN A 542 1.11 -56.25 3.08
N GLY A 543 1.53 -57.05 2.10
CA GLY A 543 0.81 -58.25 1.68
C GLY A 543 -0.51 -57.99 0.95
N GLY A 544 -0.78 -56.75 0.52
CA GLY A 544 -1.99 -56.40 -0.23
C GLY A 544 -3.23 -56.24 0.65
N VAL A 545 -3.06 -56.03 1.96
CA VAL A 545 -4.18 -55.79 2.87
C VAL A 545 -4.91 -54.50 2.47
N LYS A 546 -6.21 -54.64 2.24
CA LYS A 546 -7.08 -53.56 1.81
C LYS A 546 -7.27 -52.52 2.92
N ASN A 547 -7.22 -51.23 2.58
CA ASN A 547 -7.42 -50.09 3.48
C ASN A 547 -6.49 -50.12 4.70
N ALA A 548 -5.29 -50.69 4.55
CA ALA A 548 -4.33 -50.73 5.63
C ALA A 548 -3.62 -49.39 5.82
N TYR A 549 -3.52 -48.52 4.81
CA TYR A 549 -3.18 -47.12 5.04
C TYR A 549 -4.42 -46.25 4.91
N TRP A 550 -4.63 -45.36 5.88
CA TRP A 550 -5.63 -44.31 5.82
C TRP A 550 -4.90 -42.99 5.67
N PHE A 551 -5.10 -42.24 4.59
CA PHE A 551 -4.34 -41.00 4.34
C PHE A 551 -5.22 -39.80 4.02
N VAL A 552 -4.72 -38.59 4.32
CA VAL A 552 -5.39 -37.30 4.08
C VAL A 552 -4.40 -36.27 3.51
N ARG A 553 -4.91 -35.30 2.75
CA ARG A 553 -4.13 -34.18 2.17
C ARG A 553 -4.67 -32.82 2.63
N PRO A 554 -4.49 -32.46 3.92
CA PRO A 554 -5.24 -31.36 4.51
C PRO A 554 -4.80 -29.97 4.02
N ASN A 555 -3.55 -29.82 3.56
CA ASN A 555 -2.95 -28.57 3.10
C ASN A 555 -3.18 -27.39 4.08
N VAL A 556 -3.14 -27.69 5.38
CA VAL A 556 -3.54 -26.80 6.48
C VAL A 556 -2.31 -26.27 7.20
N GLU A 557 -2.32 -25.00 7.58
CA GLU A 557 -1.31 -24.45 8.49
C GLU A 557 -1.67 -24.76 9.94
N ILE A 558 -0.79 -25.47 10.64
CA ILE A 558 -0.88 -25.74 12.08
C ILE A 558 0.20 -24.93 12.80
N LYS A 559 -0.12 -24.40 13.99
CA LYS A 559 0.83 -23.63 14.82
C LYS A 559 1.86 -24.54 15.50
N ALA A 560 2.93 -23.97 16.04
CA ALA A 560 3.86 -24.74 16.87
C ALA A 560 3.18 -25.23 18.16
N GLY A 561 3.69 -26.34 18.69
CA GLY A 561 3.28 -26.92 19.96
C GLY A 561 3.12 -28.43 19.87
N THR A 562 2.53 -29.00 20.92
CA THR A 562 2.32 -30.45 21.04
C THR A 562 0.94 -30.82 20.57
N TYR A 563 0.86 -31.88 19.76
CA TYR A 563 -0.35 -32.39 19.15
C TYR A 563 -0.57 -33.85 19.51
N THR A 564 -1.83 -34.24 19.70
CA THR A 564 -2.31 -35.61 19.69
C THR A 564 -2.94 -35.92 18.34
N VAL A 565 -2.54 -37.00 17.69
CA VAL A 565 -3.20 -37.50 16.47
C VAL A 565 -4.45 -38.26 16.88
N VAL A 566 -5.59 -37.89 16.31
CA VAL A 566 -6.89 -38.50 16.59
C VAL A 566 -7.33 -39.29 15.37
N ASP A 567 -7.45 -40.60 15.53
CA ASP A 567 -8.03 -41.50 14.55
C ASP A 567 -9.43 -41.92 15.01
N SER A 568 -10.41 -41.89 14.11
CA SER A 568 -11.80 -42.23 14.44
C SER A 568 -12.02 -43.69 14.83
N ASP A 569 -11.11 -44.59 14.47
CA ASP A 569 -11.21 -46.02 14.74
C ASP A 569 -9.92 -46.56 15.38
N LYS A 570 -9.65 -46.07 16.59
CA LYS A 570 -8.50 -46.49 17.42
C LYS A 570 -8.37 -48.01 17.54
N ALA A 571 -9.49 -48.75 17.56
CA ALA A 571 -9.48 -50.22 17.70
C ALA A 571 -8.81 -50.94 16.52
N THR A 572 -8.72 -50.32 15.35
CA THR A 572 -8.03 -50.89 14.18
C THR A 572 -6.63 -50.31 13.94
N TRP A 573 -6.29 -49.22 14.63
CA TRP A 573 -5.02 -48.52 14.44
C TRP A 573 -3.85 -49.37 14.94
N SER A 574 -2.90 -49.63 14.07
CA SER A 574 -1.75 -50.50 14.32
C SER A 574 -0.68 -49.82 15.17
N HIS A 575 -0.09 -50.57 16.10
CA HIS A 575 1.04 -50.16 16.95
C HIS A 575 1.95 -51.36 17.26
N ASN A 576 3.10 -51.12 17.87
CA ASN A 576 3.91 -52.18 18.50
C ASN A 576 4.82 -51.62 19.61
N SER A 577 5.72 -52.46 20.13
CA SER A 577 6.70 -52.05 21.14
C SER A 577 7.68 -50.98 20.63
N GLY A 578 8.01 -50.99 19.33
CA GLY A 578 8.88 -49.99 18.70
C GLY A 578 8.28 -48.58 18.68
N SER A 579 6.95 -48.45 18.56
CA SER A 579 6.25 -47.17 18.76
C SER A 579 5.87 -46.91 20.22
N SER A 580 6.36 -47.73 21.16
CA SER A 580 6.01 -47.70 22.58
C SER A 580 4.49 -47.78 22.85
N GLY A 581 3.75 -48.50 22.01
CA GLY A 581 2.30 -48.63 22.12
C GLY A 581 1.48 -47.49 21.49
N ALA A 582 2.13 -46.49 20.87
CA ALA A 582 1.45 -45.43 20.13
C ALA A 582 1.09 -45.90 18.70
N GLY A 583 -0.05 -45.46 18.19
CA GLY A 583 -0.51 -45.79 16.84
C GLY A 583 0.44 -45.24 15.77
N PHE A 584 0.67 -46.02 14.71
CA PHE A 584 1.55 -45.67 13.60
C PHE A 584 0.99 -44.52 12.76
N VAL A 585 1.79 -43.47 12.58
CA VAL A 585 1.47 -42.31 11.77
C VAL A 585 2.71 -41.79 11.05
N GLU A 586 2.50 -41.21 9.87
CA GLU A 586 3.45 -40.30 9.25
C GLU A 586 2.74 -38.99 8.91
N ILE A 587 3.40 -37.88 9.20
CA ILE A 587 2.94 -36.52 8.93
C ILE A 587 4.00 -35.85 8.08
N LYS A 588 3.61 -35.30 6.92
CA LYS A 588 4.48 -34.54 6.03
C LYS A 588 3.94 -33.13 5.81
N GLY A 589 4.86 -32.23 5.52
CA GLY A 589 4.53 -30.84 5.23
C GLY A 589 5.76 -29.95 5.20
N VAL A 590 5.52 -28.69 4.87
CA VAL A 590 6.56 -27.68 4.80
C VAL A 590 6.49 -26.77 6.03
N LYS A 591 7.64 -26.49 6.65
CA LYS A 591 7.74 -25.52 7.74
C LYS A 591 7.39 -24.13 7.20
N THR A 592 6.34 -23.50 7.73
CA THR A 592 5.82 -22.21 7.21
C THR A 592 6.16 -21.01 8.07
N GLY A 593 6.52 -21.19 9.34
CA GLY A 593 7.04 -20.09 10.16
C GLY A 593 7.07 -20.44 11.64
N THR A 594 8.11 -20.05 12.38
CA THR A 594 8.18 -20.35 13.83
C THR A 594 7.01 -19.68 14.56
N ALA A 595 6.19 -20.41 15.32
CA ALA A 595 5.22 -19.77 16.20
C ALA A 595 5.99 -19.18 17.37
N VAL A 596 6.18 -17.87 17.32
CA VAL A 596 6.60 -17.08 18.47
C VAL A 596 5.72 -15.85 18.46
N THR A 597 5.19 -15.51 19.63
CA THR A 597 4.61 -14.20 19.94
C THR A 597 5.47 -13.14 19.26
N VAL A 598 4.93 -12.46 18.23
CA VAL A 598 5.70 -11.45 17.49
C VAL A 598 5.96 -10.31 18.46
N GLY A 599 7.15 -10.30 19.04
CA GLY A 599 7.58 -9.19 19.85
C GLY A 599 8.06 -8.08 18.93
N GLU A 600 7.52 -6.88 19.11
CA GLU A 600 8.11 -5.66 18.57
C GLU A 600 9.28 -5.24 19.47
N LYS A 601 10.46 -5.04 18.88
CA LYS A 601 11.62 -4.52 19.59
C LYS A 601 12.30 -3.43 18.76
N GLU A 602 12.41 -2.24 19.33
CA GLU A 602 13.32 -1.20 18.82
C GLU A 602 14.76 -1.63 19.12
N LEU A 603 15.58 -1.71 18.07
CA LEU A 603 16.98 -2.12 18.17
C LEU A 603 17.93 -0.94 18.33
N LEU A 604 17.48 0.29 18.06
CA LEU A 604 18.27 1.50 18.26
C LEU A 604 17.91 2.22 19.55
N THR A 605 18.92 2.79 20.18
CA THR A 605 18.75 3.74 21.28
C THR A 605 18.94 5.16 20.77
N ASN A 606 18.20 6.12 21.33
CA ASN A 606 18.27 7.53 20.93
C ASN A 606 18.07 7.75 19.41
N GLY A 607 17.12 7.01 18.82
CA GLY A 607 16.74 7.14 17.41
C GLY A 607 16.09 8.48 17.04
N THR A 608 15.68 9.28 18.04
CA THR A 608 15.17 10.65 17.85
C THR A 608 16.26 11.68 17.59
N LEU A 609 17.54 11.30 17.70
CA LEU A 609 18.71 12.11 17.35
C LEU A 609 18.75 13.54 17.92
N LYS A 610 18.11 13.75 19.08
CA LYS A 610 18.17 15.02 19.84
C LYS A 610 19.56 15.27 20.44
N SER A 611 20.40 14.23 20.52
CA SER A 611 21.81 14.29 20.89
C SER A 611 22.58 13.18 20.17
N LEU A 612 23.92 13.23 20.20
CA LEU A 612 24.78 12.13 19.75
C LEU A 612 25.02 11.05 20.81
N SER A 613 24.28 11.05 21.92
CA SER A 613 24.42 10.02 22.96
C SER A 613 24.13 8.62 22.38
N GLY A 614 25.07 7.69 22.54
CA GLY A 614 24.97 6.34 21.98
C GLY A 614 25.26 6.25 20.47
N TRP A 615 25.71 7.33 19.84
CA TRP A 615 26.11 7.37 18.43
C TRP A 615 27.60 7.69 18.30
N THR A 616 28.30 6.87 17.53
CA THR A 616 29.73 7.05 17.24
C THR A 616 29.86 7.79 15.92
N ILE A 617 30.63 8.89 15.92
CA ILE A 617 30.99 9.56 14.67
C ILE A 617 31.99 8.68 13.92
N HIS A 618 31.78 8.53 12.61
CA HIS A 618 32.67 7.76 11.76
C HIS A 618 33.18 8.57 10.58
N ARG A 619 34.39 8.23 10.14
CA ARG A 619 34.99 8.65 8.88
C ARG A 619 35.26 7.39 8.05
N TRP A 620 34.79 7.35 6.81
CA TRP A 620 34.92 6.15 5.96
C TRP A 620 34.44 4.86 6.66
N MET A 621 33.31 4.96 7.36
CA MET A 621 32.68 3.88 8.15
C MET A 621 33.56 3.33 9.29
N GLN A 622 34.64 4.02 9.66
CA GLN A 622 35.48 3.71 10.82
C GLN A 622 35.27 4.76 11.92
N PRO A 623 35.16 4.37 13.20
CA PRO A 623 35.07 5.31 14.32
C PRO A 623 36.17 6.37 14.29
N THR A 624 35.84 7.61 14.61
CA THR A 624 36.79 8.71 14.71
C THR A 624 36.45 9.63 15.88
N GLY A 625 37.47 10.22 16.51
CA GLY A 625 37.28 11.29 17.50
C GLY A 625 37.03 12.66 16.88
N ASP A 626 37.22 12.79 15.56
CA ASP A 626 37.03 14.03 14.82
C ASP A 626 35.56 14.20 14.39
N ARG A 627 34.95 15.31 14.78
CA ARG A 627 33.57 15.64 14.39
C ARG A 627 33.44 15.99 12.91
N GLY A 628 34.47 16.54 12.28
CA GLY A 628 34.49 16.91 10.86
C GLY A 628 33.20 17.61 10.39
N GLU A 629 32.46 16.94 9.51
CA GLU A 629 31.23 17.42 8.86
C GLU A 629 29.96 17.28 9.71
N VAL A 630 30.05 16.63 10.87
CA VAL A 630 28.90 16.21 11.69
C VAL A 630 28.62 17.27 12.75
N THR A 631 27.46 17.91 12.65
CA THR A 631 26.98 18.90 13.63
C THR A 631 25.61 18.50 14.16
N GLN A 632 25.40 18.66 15.46
CA GLN A 632 24.07 18.51 16.07
C GLN A 632 23.31 19.84 15.99
N GLU A 633 22.07 19.78 15.53
CA GLU A 633 21.16 20.91 15.39
C GLU A 633 19.87 20.64 16.19
N SER A 634 18.99 21.63 16.32
CA SER A 634 17.71 21.49 17.03
C SER A 634 16.74 20.51 16.37
N ASP A 635 16.88 20.31 15.05
CA ASP A 635 16.02 19.46 14.22
C ASP A 635 16.68 18.16 13.76
N GLY A 636 17.85 17.80 14.32
CA GLY A 636 18.53 16.53 14.06
C GLY A 636 20.04 16.67 13.90
N ILE A 637 20.64 15.77 13.13
CA ILE A 637 22.07 15.77 12.81
C ILE A 637 22.27 16.25 11.37
N LYS A 638 23.22 17.16 11.20
CA LYS A 638 23.64 17.75 9.93
C LYS A 638 24.99 17.17 9.49
N PHE A 639 25.09 16.80 8.22
CA PHE A 639 26.31 16.39 7.53
C PHE A 639 26.62 17.42 6.46
N ARG A 640 27.55 18.35 6.71
CA ARG A 640 27.90 19.43 5.77
C ARG A 640 29.38 19.40 5.41
N ASN A 641 29.67 19.40 4.11
CA ASN A 641 31.03 19.47 3.58
C ASN A 641 31.13 20.54 2.49
N THR A 642 32.15 21.39 2.61
CA THR A 642 32.55 22.42 1.64
C THR A 642 33.93 22.19 1.02
N VAL A 643 34.71 21.19 1.48
CA VAL A 643 36.07 20.88 1.03
C VAL A 643 36.36 19.36 1.03
N GLY A 644 36.92 18.84 -0.07
CA GLY A 644 37.32 17.44 -0.21
C GLY A 644 36.16 16.44 -0.35
N ASN A 645 36.49 15.15 -0.52
CA ASN A 645 35.54 14.08 -0.86
C ASN A 645 35.28 13.08 0.29
N THR A 646 35.38 13.54 1.53
CA THR A 646 35.31 12.68 2.71
C THR A 646 33.91 12.05 2.89
N ARG A 647 33.83 10.90 3.54
CA ARG A 647 32.58 10.27 4.01
C ARG A 647 32.52 10.36 5.52
N MET A 648 31.54 11.09 6.05
CA MET A 648 31.39 11.35 7.47
C MET A 648 29.94 11.12 7.89
N GLY A 649 29.74 10.53 9.07
CA GLY A 649 28.40 10.27 9.57
C GLY A 649 28.38 9.81 11.02
N ILE A 650 27.26 9.23 11.40
CA ILE A 650 27.01 8.65 12.72
C ILE A 650 26.60 7.19 12.57
N MET A 651 27.05 6.36 13.49
CA MET A 651 26.74 4.94 13.51
C MET A 651 26.57 4.45 14.95
N GLN A 652 25.55 3.64 15.17
CA GLN A 652 25.35 2.93 16.43
C GLN A 652 25.61 1.45 16.21
N THR A 653 26.47 0.87 17.05
CA THR A 653 26.68 -0.58 17.12
C THR A 653 25.45 -1.21 17.77
N VAL A 654 24.86 -2.18 17.09
CA VAL A 654 23.62 -2.87 17.50
C VAL A 654 23.92 -4.29 17.94
N ASN A 655 24.73 -5.02 17.15
CA ASN A 655 25.08 -6.44 17.37
C ASN A 655 23.88 -7.33 17.74
N ALA A 656 22.77 -7.19 17.02
CA ALA A 656 21.54 -7.93 17.27
C ALA A 656 21.39 -9.11 16.33
N ASP A 657 21.06 -10.27 16.88
CA ASP A 657 20.54 -11.41 16.12
C ASP A 657 19.13 -11.09 15.61
N VAL A 658 18.97 -11.10 14.30
CA VAL A 658 17.71 -10.86 13.60
C VAL A 658 17.28 -12.06 12.77
N SER A 659 17.91 -13.21 12.95
CA SER A 659 17.59 -14.45 12.24
C SER A 659 16.14 -14.90 12.43
N GLY A 660 15.53 -14.54 13.57
CA GLY A 660 14.13 -14.78 13.90
C GLY A 660 13.17 -13.66 13.47
N ALA A 661 13.61 -12.63 12.75
CA ALA A 661 12.74 -11.56 12.26
C ALA A 661 11.79 -12.09 11.18
N GLN A 662 10.52 -11.74 11.28
CA GLN A 662 9.55 -11.83 10.17
C GLN A 662 9.58 -10.55 9.34
N ARG A 663 9.70 -9.39 10.01
CA ARG A 663 9.95 -8.08 9.40
C ARG A 663 11.04 -7.36 10.18
N LEU A 664 11.87 -6.60 9.47
CA LEU A 664 12.92 -5.78 10.06
C LEU A 664 12.86 -4.40 9.41
N ILE A 665 12.09 -3.49 10.02
CA ILE A 665 11.75 -2.22 9.40
C ILE A 665 12.77 -1.16 9.79
N LEU A 666 13.55 -0.69 8.82
CA LEU A 666 14.37 0.51 8.94
C LEU A 666 13.53 1.72 8.50
N LYS A 667 13.38 2.69 9.40
CA LYS A 667 12.69 3.95 9.13
C LYS A 667 13.59 5.13 9.41
N ALA A 668 13.65 6.10 8.52
CA ALA A 668 14.43 7.32 8.71
C ALA A 668 13.71 8.56 8.17
N VAL A 669 13.92 9.70 8.83
CA VAL A 669 13.42 11.00 8.37
C VAL A 669 14.61 11.87 8.00
N VAL A 670 14.78 12.12 6.71
CA VAL A 670 15.99 12.69 6.10
C VAL A 670 15.67 13.94 5.29
N LYS A 671 16.66 14.79 5.03
CA LYS A 671 16.51 16.00 4.23
C LYS A 671 17.81 16.25 3.45
N ALA A 672 17.70 16.47 2.14
CA ALA A 672 18.82 16.91 1.31
C ALA A 672 18.72 18.44 1.12
N VAL A 673 19.73 19.19 1.58
CA VAL A 673 19.69 20.67 1.64
C VAL A 673 20.54 21.28 0.53
N GLU A 674 21.80 20.86 0.42
CA GLU A 674 22.73 21.28 -0.62
C GLU A 674 23.36 20.07 -1.29
N GLN A 675 23.52 20.14 -2.62
CA GLN A 675 24.05 19.05 -3.43
C GLN A 675 24.68 19.62 -4.71
N ASN A 676 26.00 19.48 -4.82
CA ASN A 676 26.73 19.79 -6.05
C ASN A 676 26.91 18.54 -6.94
N LEU A 677 27.36 17.42 -6.35
CA LEU A 677 27.43 16.15 -7.06
C LEU A 677 26.01 15.59 -7.22
N THR A 678 25.52 15.52 -8.46
CA THR A 678 24.14 15.16 -8.77
C THR A 678 23.85 13.67 -8.56
N GLY A 679 22.58 13.31 -8.44
CA GLY A 679 22.16 11.92 -8.22
C GLY A 679 22.78 11.32 -6.94
N THR A 680 23.17 10.06 -7.04
CA THR A 680 23.95 9.32 -6.03
C THR A 680 25.45 9.27 -6.39
N GLY A 681 25.94 10.24 -7.16
CA GLY A 681 27.31 10.29 -7.67
C GLY A 681 27.63 9.22 -8.71
N TRP A 682 28.89 9.12 -9.13
CA TRP A 682 29.29 8.32 -10.29
C TRP A 682 29.18 6.81 -10.05
N GLN A 683 29.31 6.38 -8.81
CA GLN A 683 29.28 4.96 -8.44
C GLN A 683 28.01 4.56 -7.70
N GLY A 684 27.02 5.46 -7.57
CA GLY A 684 25.78 5.17 -6.87
C GLY A 684 25.90 5.12 -5.33
N ARG A 685 26.85 5.84 -4.74
CA ARG A 685 27.20 5.73 -3.30
C ARG A 685 27.43 7.05 -2.59
N GLU A 686 27.14 8.15 -3.25
CA GLU A 686 27.48 9.49 -2.78
C GLU A 686 26.21 10.30 -2.74
N ALA A 687 25.79 10.73 -1.56
CA ALA A 687 24.58 11.53 -1.40
C ALA A 687 24.76 12.55 -0.27
N PRO A 688 24.05 13.70 -0.33
CA PRO A 688 24.00 14.65 0.77
C PRO A 688 23.68 13.99 2.12
N VAL A 689 22.74 13.04 2.12
CA VAL A 689 22.46 12.15 3.25
C VAL A 689 22.12 10.75 2.74
N ALA A 690 22.55 9.73 3.45
CA ALA A 690 22.22 8.33 3.23
C ALA A 690 22.00 7.61 4.56
N VAL A 691 21.27 6.50 4.52
CA VAL A 691 21.16 5.54 5.64
C VAL A 691 21.86 4.25 5.27
N MET A 692 22.48 3.60 6.26
CA MET A 692 23.24 2.37 6.02
C MET A 692 23.09 1.36 7.16
N VAL A 693 23.23 0.08 6.81
CA VAL A 693 23.18 -1.04 7.74
C VAL A 693 24.26 -2.06 7.37
N THR A 694 25.14 -2.34 8.32
CA THR A 694 26.12 -3.44 8.21
C THR A 694 25.58 -4.68 8.90
N TYR A 695 25.72 -5.84 8.26
CA TYR A 695 25.08 -7.07 8.73
C TYR A 695 25.88 -8.32 8.34
N THR A 696 25.70 -9.43 9.05
CA THR A 696 26.05 -10.75 8.52
C THR A 696 24.79 -11.36 7.93
N ASP A 697 24.86 -11.86 6.70
CA ASP A 697 23.72 -12.47 6.03
C ASP A 697 23.48 -13.93 6.48
N VAL A 698 22.39 -14.52 5.97
CA VAL A 698 22.04 -15.92 6.27
C VAL A 698 23.05 -16.95 5.77
N ALA A 699 23.92 -16.60 4.82
CA ALA A 699 25.02 -17.45 4.36
C ALA A 699 26.29 -17.28 5.24
N GLY A 700 26.26 -16.41 6.25
CA GLY A 700 27.38 -16.14 7.14
C GLY A 700 28.37 -15.10 6.60
N VAL A 701 28.05 -14.43 5.48
CA VAL A 701 28.95 -13.44 4.88
C VAL A 701 28.73 -12.08 5.54
N VAL A 702 29.84 -11.44 5.96
CA VAL A 702 29.81 -10.09 6.53
C VAL A 702 29.64 -9.05 5.41
N ARG A 703 28.61 -8.22 5.55
CA ARG A 703 28.17 -7.14 4.65
C ARG A 703 28.52 -5.79 5.26
N ASN A 704 29.79 -5.42 5.25
CA ASN A 704 30.31 -4.19 5.87
C ASN A 704 31.10 -3.29 4.91
N GLY A 705 31.08 -3.60 3.60
CA GLY A 705 31.69 -2.77 2.56
C GLY A 705 30.66 -2.19 1.59
N LEU A 706 31.03 -1.12 0.90
CA LEU A 706 30.18 -0.48 -0.13
C LEU A 706 30.11 -1.29 -1.45
N GLY A 707 31.01 -2.26 -1.69
CA GLY A 707 30.97 -3.21 -2.82
C GLY A 707 31.15 -2.60 -4.21
N SER A 708 30.48 -3.15 -5.24
CA SER A 708 30.09 -2.44 -6.47
C SER A 708 28.64 -1.98 -6.28
N MET A 709 28.29 -0.72 -6.60
CA MET A 709 26.90 -0.24 -6.62
C MET A 709 26.49 0.14 -8.04
N ALA A 710 27.20 -0.41 -9.03
CA ALA A 710 27.15 0.04 -10.41
C ALA A 710 25.88 -0.40 -11.17
N ASN A 711 24.97 -1.12 -10.53
CA ASN A 711 23.76 -1.63 -11.19
C ASN A 711 22.68 -2.03 -10.16
N PRO A 712 21.44 -1.50 -10.24
CA PRO A 712 20.34 -1.87 -9.35
C PRO A 712 19.84 -3.30 -9.58
N THR A 713 20.22 -3.94 -10.69
CA THR A 713 19.94 -5.35 -11.01
C THR A 713 21.06 -6.30 -10.62
N GLU A 714 22.23 -5.79 -10.21
CA GLU A 714 23.27 -6.66 -9.63
C GLU A 714 22.84 -7.16 -8.26
N SER A 715 23.18 -8.41 -7.99
CA SER A 715 22.89 -9.08 -6.73
C SER A 715 23.47 -8.29 -5.54
N GLN A 716 22.66 -8.08 -4.49
CA GLN A 716 23.10 -7.45 -3.22
C GLN A 716 24.12 -8.32 -2.46
N THR A 717 24.49 -9.48 -3.01
CA THR A 717 25.41 -10.50 -2.47
C THR A 717 26.84 -10.04 -2.23
N ASN A 718 27.20 -8.75 -2.28
CA ASN A 718 28.59 -8.29 -2.06
C ASN A 718 28.73 -6.97 -1.28
N ARG A 719 27.67 -6.42 -0.66
CA ARG A 719 27.75 -5.12 0.02
C ARG A 719 26.82 -4.98 1.21
N MET A 720 27.08 -3.98 2.03
CA MET A 720 26.14 -3.49 3.05
C MET A 720 24.87 -2.92 2.41
N PHE A 721 23.82 -2.76 3.23
CA PHE A 721 22.70 -1.93 2.85
C PHE A 721 23.11 -0.46 2.95
N TRP A 722 22.87 0.29 1.88
CA TRP A 722 23.13 1.73 1.79
C TRP A 722 22.05 2.31 0.88
N HIS A 723 21.41 3.39 1.30
CA HIS A 723 20.39 4.08 0.52
C HIS A 723 20.53 5.60 0.63
N GLY A 724 20.82 6.26 -0.49
CA GLY A 724 21.07 7.70 -0.56
C GLY A 724 19.82 8.53 -0.86
N PHE A 725 19.84 9.80 -0.47
CA PHE A 725 18.77 10.75 -0.77
C PHE A 725 19.34 11.99 -1.44
N TYR A 726 18.84 12.27 -2.64
CA TYR A 726 19.35 13.33 -3.51
C TYR A 726 18.21 14.18 -4.06
N TYR A 727 18.46 15.43 -4.43
CA TYR A 727 17.45 16.27 -5.09
C TYR A 727 17.86 16.67 -6.51
N ALA A 728 19.17 16.79 -6.77
CA ALA A 728 19.68 17.23 -8.06
C ALA A 728 19.66 16.06 -9.07
N ASN A 729 19.02 16.28 -10.23
CA ASN A 729 18.96 15.28 -11.30
C ASN A 729 20.36 14.88 -11.76
N PRO A 730 20.62 13.58 -12.01
CA PRO A 730 21.93 13.12 -12.45
C PRO A 730 22.37 13.84 -13.74
N THR A 731 23.62 14.26 -13.77
CA THR A 731 24.29 14.87 -14.93
C THR A 731 25.63 14.19 -15.16
N GLY A 732 26.07 14.13 -16.42
CA GLY A 732 27.29 13.43 -16.81
C GLY A 732 27.24 11.94 -16.42
N ASN A 733 28.27 11.47 -15.70
CA ASN A 733 28.39 10.08 -15.26
C ASN A 733 27.63 9.77 -13.96
N SER A 734 26.93 10.74 -13.39
CA SER A 734 26.22 10.56 -12.12
C SER A 734 25.04 9.61 -12.27
N GLN A 735 24.80 8.80 -11.24
CA GLN A 735 23.83 7.72 -11.25
C GLN A 735 22.70 8.00 -10.27
N THR A 736 21.68 7.15 -10.24
CA THR A 736 20.58 7.21 -9.25
C THR A 736 20.39 5.90 -8.50
N TRP A 737 21.37 5.00 -8.62
CA TRP A 737 21.32 3.68 -8.05
C TRP A 737 21.28 3.73 -6.53
N HIS A 738 20.40 2.92 -5.94
CA HIS A 738 20.23 2.84 -4.49
C HIS A 738 19.98 4.20 -3.84
N GLY A 739 19.25 5.08 -4.53
CA GLY A 739 18.85 6.35 -3.98
C GLY A 739 17.42 6.74 -4.31
N THR A 740 16.85 7.57 -3.45
CA THR A 740 15.53 8.17 -3.64
C THR A 740 15.70 9.65 -3.93
N LYS A 741 15.08 10.11 -5.02
CA LYS A 741 14.97 11.55 -5.28
C LYS A 741 14.00 12.18 -4.29
N VAL A 742 14.43 13.23 -3.60
CA VAL A 742 13.66 13.98 -2.61
C VAL A 742 13.55 15.46 -3.03
N SER A 743 12.58 16.16 -2.48
CA SER A 743 12.47 17.62 -2.64
C SER A 743 13.58 18.32 -1.85
N GLN A 744 14.28 19.25 -2.49
CA GLN A 744 15.35 20.03 -1.85
C GLN A 744 14.81 20.77 -0.62
N GLY A 745 15.52 20.69 0.51
CA GLY A 745 15.19 21.39 1.75
C GLY A 745 14.00 20.83 2.53
N SER A 746 13.29 19.82 2.00
CA SER A 746 12.13 19.21 2.66
C SER A 746 12.49 17.93 3.40
N TRP A 747 11.83 17.68 4.53
CA TRP A 747 11.91 16.41 5.23
C TRP A 747 11.19 15.31 4.43
N HIS A 748 11.81 14.14 4.32
CA HIS A 748 11.30 12.96 3.65
C HIS A 748 11.37 11.77 4.61
N THR A 749 10.28 11.00 4.71
CA THR A 749 10.25 9.76 5.48
C THR A 749 10.51 8.59 4.55
N TYR A 750 11.54 7.81 4.86
CA TYR A 750 11.91 6.59 4.17
C TYR A 750 11.67 5.38 5.08
N GLU A 751 11.10 4.32 4.51
CA GLU A 751 10.83 3.07 5.22
C GLU A 751 11.14 1.88 4.31
N VAL A 752 11.84 0.87 4.83
CA VAL A 752 12.20 -0.35 4.10
C VAL A 752 12.21 -1.55 5.03
N ASP A 753 11.70 -2.69 4.54
CA ASP A 753 11.87 -3.98 5.23
C ASP A 753 13.17 -4.65 4.81
N LEU A 754 14.14 -4.70 5.71
CA LEU A 754 15.45 -5.31 5.47
C LEU A 754 15.36 -6.84 5.30
N MET A 755 14.24 -7.47 5.66
CA MET A 755 14.02 -8.89 5.34
C MET A 755 13.71 -9.14 3.86
N SER A 756 13.48 -8.08 3.07
CA SER A 756 13.42 -8.15 1.60
C SER A 756 14.79 -8.21 0.92
N LEU A 757 15.88 -7.97 1.65
CA LEU A 757 17.23 -8.06 1.10
C LEU A 757 17.54 -9.50 0.70
N ASN A 758 18.28 -9.68 -0.39
CA ASN A 758 18.73 -10.99 -0.85
C ASN A 758 20.24 -10.99 -1.07
N PRO A 759 21.03 -11.65 -0.20
CA PRO A 759 20.63 -12.47 0.93
C PRO A 759 20.21 -11.64 2.16
N LYS A 760 19.19 -12.14 2.88
CA LYS A 760 18.60 -11.46 4.05
C LYS A 760 19.56 -11.40 5.25
N PRO A 761 19.44 -10.39 6.13
CA PRO A 761 20.27 -10.29 7.31
C PRO A 761 19.97 -11.40 8.32
N LYS A 762 21.04 -11.90 8.96
CA LYS A 762 21.00 -12.80 10.12
C LYS A 762 21.43 -12.08 11.40
N MET A 763 22.45 -11.24 11.32
CA MET A 763 22.94 -10.39 12.42
C MET A 763 23.06 -8.95 11.93
N ILE A 764 22.52 -7.98 12.65
CA ILE A 764 22.79 -6.55 12.41
C ILE A 764 23.96 -6.12 13.29
N HIS A 765 25.05 -5.66 12.67
CA HIS A 765 26.23 -5.18 13.39
C HIS A 765 26.06 -3.71 13.76
N ALA A 766 25.69 -2.88 12.79
CA ALA A 766 25.54 -1.45 13.01
C ALA A 766 24.56 -0.79 12.04
N VAL A 767 23.92 0.28 12.50
CA VAL A 767 23.03 1.14 11.70
C VAL A 767 23.56 2.57 11.78
N GLY A 768 23.51 3.29 10.66
CA GLY A 768 24.04 4.65 10.59
C GLY A 768 23.39 5.53 9.54
N ALA A 769 23.77 6.80 9.60
CA ALA A 769 23.44 7.80 8.59
C ALA A 769 24.65 8.68 8.33
N GLU A 770 24.84 9.10 7.09
CA GLU A 770 26.07 9.79 6.67
C GLU A 770 25.85 10.74 5.49
N GLY A 771 26.75 11.72 5.35
CA GLY A 771 26.96 12.47 4.12
C GLY A 771 28.19 11.94 3.39
N SER A 772 28.11 11.84 2.06
CA SER A 772 29.20 11.28 1.24
C SER A 772 29.27 11.91 -0.14
N GLY A 773 30.48 12.00 -0.69
CA GLY A 773 30.74 12.54 -2.03
C GLY A 773 31.58 13.80 -2.01
N TRP A 774 31.45 14.61 -3.06
CA TRP A 774 32.20 15.86 -3.24
C TRP A 774 31.46 17.08 -2.66
N PRO A 775 32.15 18.19 -2.38
CA PRO A 775 31.52 19.42 -1.93
C PRO A 775 30.98 20.25 -3.12
N THR A 776 30.09 21.20 -2.89
CA THR A 776 29.40 21.48 -1.62
C THR A 776 28.21 20.54 -1.45
N ARG A 777 28.03 19.99 -0.25
CA ARG A 777 26.85 19.20 0.10
C ARG A 777 26.41 19.44 1.54
N GLU A 778 25.12 19.32 1.76
CA GLU A 778 24.50 19.26 3.08
C GLU A 778 23.31 18.31 3.06
N GLY A 779 23.34 17.32 3.95
CA GLY A 779 22.18 16.51 4.28
C GLY A 779 21.92 16.49 5.77
N ARG A 780 20.69 16.14 6.15
CA ARG A 780 20.25 16.08 7.54
C ARG A 780 19.40 14.85 7.80
N ILE A 781 19.40 14.41 9.05
CA ILE A 781 18.54 13.33 9.54
C ILE A 781 17.97 13.73 10.91
N SER A 782 16.65 13.67 11.06
CA SER A 782 15.97 14.00 12.32
C SER A 782 15.61 12.78 13.15
N SER A 783 15.44 11.62 12.51
CA SER A 783 15.24 10.37 13.23
C SER A 783 15.64 9.15 12.40
N ILE A 784 16.00 8.08 13.10
CA ILE A 784 16.26 6.75 12.56
C ILE A 784 15.80 5.69 13.57
N SER A 785 15.12 4.66 13.08
CA SER A 785 14.54 3.57 13.88
C SER A 785 14.77 2.25 13.17
N LEU A 786 15.09 1.19 13.91
CA LEU A 786 15.18 -0.17 13.39
C LEU A 786 14.31 -1.08 14.25
N LYS A 787 13.11 -1.39 13.76
CA LYS A 787 12.16 -2.23 14.47
C LYS A 787 12.22 -3.67 14.00
N PHE A 788 12.56 -4.55 14.93
CA PHE A 788 12.46 -5.99 14.79
C PHE A 788 11.02 -6.43 15.10
N TYR A 789 10.42 -7.20 14.20
CA TYR A 789 9.17 -7.91 14.42
C TYR A 789 9.41 -9.39 14.20
N GLY A 790 9.45 -10.17 15.28
CA GLY A 790 9.69 -11.60 15.17
C GLY A 790 9.85 -12.28 16.53
N THR A 791 10.51 -13.42 16.52
CA THR A 791 10.82 -14.20 17.72
C THR A 791 11.77 -13.44 18.63
N ILE A 792 11.28 -12.91 19.75
CA ILE A 792 12.17 -12.43 20.82
C ILE A 792 12.58 -13.65 21.64
N SER A 793 13.84 -14.07 21.54
CA SER A 793 14.42 -15.03 22.47
C SER A 793 14.38 -14.42 23.87
N GLY A 794 13.47 -14.91 24.71
CA GLY A 794 13.56 -14.69 26.16
C GLY A 794 14.85 -15.32 26.67
N ARG A 795 15.49 -14.63 27.61
CA ARG A 795 16.79 -14.94 28.23
C ARG A 795 17.14 -16.43 28.33
#